data_AF-A0A7C4ZDG5-F1
#
_entry.id   AF-A0A7C4ZDG5-F1
#
_cell.length_a   1.000
_cell.length_b   1.000
_cell.length_c   1.000
_cell.angle_alpha   90.00
_cell.angle_beta   90.00
_cell.angle_gamma   90.00
#
_symmetry.space_group_name_H-M   'P 1'
#
loop_
_entity.id
_entity.type
_entity.pdbx_description
1 polymer ?
#
loop_
_entity_poly.entity_id
_entity_poly.type
_entity_poly.pdbx_seq_one_letter_code
_entity_poly.pdbx_strand_id
1 'polypeptide(L)'
;MPSLEELQKIPILREASPEILGIIQKHAEEAIYAPDEAMITFGQPSTFLGVIIEGQAEMRTPASWGEPRCLEVLNAGDFFGEISLLTNEPNTFNLIATRPTRALLIPAVVFEMWVTGDPKAMRIFSQSLARRTAVIERDRLEREELAQSGQDPDDPYGLKLISARPTKILVLNVRHSSLKYHLFDTANELNNVEGLVENIGQDSATLYHTTGKGQKTLSVKGLDHRHIIEKALELLMDPEVGVIKDKREISAVGHRVVHGGERYSNAVIIDQQVLEEIRKASYLAPIHNVWNILGIEVAMELLPEVPHVAAFDTAFHQTMPEYAFRYAIPEELYTEDKIRRYGFHGLSHQYAGLQAAAYLKRPFSRLKMITCHLGTGSSICAIDHGRSIDTSMGLTPLEGLIMCTRSGDIDPAVVTYLMKHKGMSPDEIETMLNMESGLKALSGTSGDMRDVAAAANSGDRRAMMAAQAFAYRVRKYIGAYFAALGGLDALVFTGGIGENSAGIRALACQGLWHLGILIDEVRNRQVDVSRNGVYDISDPHSKVKVLVVHSNPARMIARETLRVLGYRDISEMMRRQKRPIPIAVSAHHVHLSPEHVEALFGEGYKLTPAFELSQPGQYACEETVTLVGPRREIPRVRVLGPPRGETQVEISRTEEFQLGINAPVRMSGDLEGTPGLIIRGPKGEVKLDKGVIIAHRHIHMSPEDALLFGLKDKDVVMVRVEGDRELIFGDVIVRVHPNFRLEMHVDTDEGNAAQLGPNAIGYLEGIQRRGANE
;
A
#
# COMPACT_ATOMS: atom_id res chain seq x y z
N MET A 1 41.43 -40.24 -20.03
CA MET A 1 40.86 -39.90 -21.35
C MET A 1 39.83 -40.92 -21.77
N PRO A 2 38.56 -40.51 -21.92
CA PRO A 2 37.48 -41.38 -22.37
C PRO A 2 37.70 -41.88 -23.81
N SER A 3 37.20 -43.08 -24.10
CA SER A 3 37.08 -43.63 -25.45
C SER A 3 36.07 -42.81 -26.29
N LEU A 4 36.13 -42.91 -27.62
CA LEU A 4 35.16 -42.23 -28.50
C LEU A 4 33.71 -42.64 -28.18
N GLU A 5 33.48 -43.89 -27.83
CA GLU A 5 32.17 -44.41 -27.40
C GLU A 5 31.70 -43.81 -26.07
N GLU A 6 32.63 -43.46 -25.18
CA GLU A 6 32.32 -42.78 -23.90
C GLU A 6 32.07 -41.29 -24.11
N LEU A 7 32.81 -40.62 -24.99
CA LEU A 7 32.56 -39.22 -25.34
C LEU A 7 31.17 -39.05 -25.98
N GLN A 8 30.75 -39.98 -26.84
CA GLN A 8 29.42 -39.95 -27.47
C GLN A 8 28.25 -40.12 -26.48
N LYS A 9 28.50 -40.63 -25.27
CA LYS A 9 27.48 -40.74 -24.22
C LYS A 9 27.24 -39.41 -23.50
N ILE A 10 28.14 -38.44 -23.65
CA ILE A 10 28.03 -37.12 -23.01
C ILE A 10 27.09 -36.24 -23.84
N PRO A 11 26.02 -35.66 -23.26
CA PRO A 11 24.95 -34.98 -24.00
C PRO A 11 25.42 -33.94 -25.02
N ILE A 12 26.35 -33.05 -24.63
CA ILE A 12 26.87 -32.00 -25.51
C ILE A 12 27.81 -32.54 -26.60
N LEU A 13 28.56 -33.60 -26.30
CA LEU A 13 29.53 -34.18 -27.24
C LEU A 13 28.87 -35.14 -28.24
N ARG A 14 27.69 -35.68 -27.93
CA ARG A 14 26.89 -36.48 -28.87
C ARG A 14 26.54 -35.71 -30.15
N GLU A 15 26.43 -34.40 -30.06
CA GLU A 15 26.11 -33.53 -31.18
C GLU A 15 27.33 -33.21 -32.07
N ALA A 16 28.55 -33.54 -31.63
CA ALA A 16 29.77 -33.31 -32.40
C ALA A 16 29.94 -34.34 -33.54
N SER A 17 30.50 -33.89 -34.67
CA SER A 17 30.88 -34.80 -35.75
C SER A 17 31.98 -35.78 -35.31
N PRO A 18 32.09 -36.98 -35.94
CA PRO A 18 33.17 -37.92 -35.64
C PRO A 18 34.58 -37.33 -35.78
N GLU A 19 34.76 -36.38 -36.70
CA GLU A 19 36.03 -35.66 -36.90
C GLU A 19 36.35 -34.75 -35.71
N ILE A 20 35.36 -33.98 -35.24
CA ILE A 20 35.52 -33.11 -34.06
C ILE A 20 35.72 -33.95 -32.80
N LEU A 21 35.00 -35.07 -32.63
CA LEU A 21 35.21 -35.99 -31.52
C LEU A 21 36.62 -36.58 -31.49
N GLY A 22 37.18 -36.91 -32.66
CA GLY A 22 38.56 -37.37 -32.77
C GLY A 22 39.56 -36.28 -32.36
N ILE A 23 39.30 -35.02 -32.72
CA ILE A 23 40.14 -33.88 -32.32
C ILE A 23 40.01 -33.62 -30.81
N ILE A 24 38.79 -33.62 -30.26
CA ILE A 24 38.54 -33.48 -28.81
C ILE A 24 39.25 -34.60 -28.05
N GLN A 25 39.14 -35.86 -28.48
CA GLN A 25 39.81 -36.97 -27.80
C GLN A 25 41.33 -36.81 -27.77
N LYS A 26 41.91 -36.25 -28.84
CA LYS A 26 43.36 -36.08 -28.97
C LYS A 26 43.90 -34.89 -28.17
N HIS A 27 43.10 -33.83 -27.99
CA HIS A 27 43.57 -32.54 -27.49
C HIS A 27 42.94 -32.08 -26.17
N ALA A 28 41.84 -32.69 -25.74
CA ALA A 28 41.26 -32.37 -24.44
C ALA A 28 42.09 -32.96 -23.30
N GLU A 29 42.04 -32.28 -22.16
CA GLU A 29 42.69 -32.72 -20.92
C GLU A 29 41.64 -33.10 -19.89
N GLU A 30 42.01 -34.00 -18.99
CA GLU A 30 41.12 -34.42 -17.89
C GLU A 30 41.60 -33.76 -16.60
N ALA A 31 40.72 -33.03 -15.94
CA ALA A 31 40.98 -32.35 -14.68
C ALA A 31 40.08 -32.90 -13.57
N ILE A 32 40.66 -33.06 -12.38
CA ILE A 32 39.95 -33.48 -11.17
C ILE A 32 40.04 -32.33 -10.18
N TYR A 33 38.88 -31.89 -9.73
CA TYR A 33 38.70 -30.80 -8.77
C TYR A 33 38.23 -31.37 -7.44
N ALA A 34 38.88 -30.96 -6.35
CA ALA A 34 38.44 -31.25 -5.01
C ALA A 34 37.16 -30.44 -4.66
N PRO A 35 36.37 -30.86 -3.66
CA PRO A 35 35.32 -30.02 -3.11
C PRO A 35 35.86 -28.63 -2.73
N ASP A 36 35.07 -27.60 -3.00
CA ASP A 36 35.35 -26.17 -2.83
C ASP A 36 36.48 -25.61 -3.72
N GLU A 37 37.02 -26.40 -4.66
CA GLU A 37 37.99 -25.93 -5.64
C GLU A 37 37.32 -25.18 -6.81
N ALA A 38 37.93 -24.07 -7.23
CA ALA A 38 37.43 -23.26 -8.34
C ALA A 38 37.81 -23.88 -9.69
N MET A 39 36.79 -24.16 -10.51
CA MET A 39 36.91 -24.67 -11.87
C MET A 39 37.05 -23.54 -12.89
N ILE A 40 36.35 -22.42 -12.66
CA ILE A 40 36.59 -21.12 -13.31
C ILE A 40 36.41 -20.00 -12.29
N THR A 41 37.14 -18.91 -12.48
CA THR A 41 37.22 -17.79 -11.52
C THR A 41 36.73 -16.50 -12.18
N PHE A 42 35.91 -15.75 -11.43
CA PHE A 42 35.42 -14.43 -11.81
C PHE A 42 36.55 -13.49 -12.23
N GLY A 43 36.33 -12.73 -13.30
CA GLY A 43 37.28 -11.74 -13.83
C GLY A 43 38.48 -12.33 -14.55
N GLN A 44 38.58 -13.66 -14.66
CA GLN A 44 39.60 -14.33 -15.48
C GLN A 44 38.99 -14.80 -16.81
N PRO A 45 39.71 -14.71 -17.94
CA PRO A 45 39.26 -15.29 -19.19
C PRO A 45 39.28 -16.83 -19.12
N SER A 46 38.31 -17.48 -19.76
CA SER A 46 38.36 -18.94 -19.96
C SER A 46 39.27 -19.30 -21.14
N THR A 47 40.11 -20.33 -20.97
CA THR A 47 41.02 -20.83 -22.02
C THR A 47 40.58 -22.20 -22.58
N PHE A 48 39.48 -22.74 -22.07
CA PHE A 48 38.92 -24.04 -22.45
C PHE A 48 37.40 -24.05 -22.25
N LEU A 49 36.72 -24.93 -22.98
CA LEU A 49 35.34 -25.34 -22.69
C LEU A 49 35.42 -26.56 -21.76
N GLY A 50 34.88 -26.44 -20.56
CA GLY A 50 34.82 -27.54 -19.61
C GLY A 50 33.53 -28.34 -19.75
N VAL A 51 33.61 -29.67 -19.66
CA VAL A 51 32.46 -30.58 -19.66
C VAL A 51 32.55 -31.51 -18.47
N ILE A 52 31.56 -31.48 -17.58
CA ILE A 52 31.56 -32.31 -16.36
C ILE A 52 31.27 -33.76 -16.77
N ILE A 53 32.24 -34.65 -16.54
CA ILE A 53 32.07 -36.08 -16.77
C ILE A 53 31.40 -36.72 -15.56
N GLU A 54 31.80 -36.31 -14.36
CA GLU A 54 31.35 -36.87 -13.10
C GLU A 54 31.49 -35.82 -11.99
N GLY A 55 30.57 -35.79 -11.03
CA GLY A 55 30.57 -34.80 -9.96
C GLY A 55 29.51 -33.72 -10.13
N GLN A 56 29.72 -32.58 -9.48
CA GLN A 56 28.78 -31.45 -9.46
C GLN A 56 29.53 -30.17 -9.10
N ALA A 57 29.16 -29.08 -9.75
CA ALA A 57 29.70 -27.76 -9.49
C ALA A 57 28.60 -26.72 -9.39
N GLU A 58 28.85 -25.64 -8.67
CA GLU A 58 27.93 -24.52 -8.52
C GLU A 58 28.51 -23.26 -9.14
N MET A 59 27.71 -22.64 -9.99
CA MET A 59 27.95 -21.30 -10.50
C MET A 59 27.61 -20.31 -9.38
N ARG A 60 28.60 -19.61 -8.83
CA ARG A 60 28.45 -18.69 -7.71
C ARG A 60 28.83 -17.26 -8.06
N THR A 61 28.11 -16.30 -7.49
CA THR A 61 28.48 -14.88 -7.59
C THR A 61 29.84 -14.63 -6.91
N PRO A 62 30.66 -13.68 -7.39
CA PRO A 62 31.92 -13.36 -6.73
C PRO A 62 31.69 -12.76 -5.34
N ALA A 63 32.62 -13.02 -4.42
CA ALA A 63 32.57 -12.50 -3.06
C ALA A 63 32.63 -10.94 -3.01
N SER A 64 33.18 -10.31 -4.05
CA SER A 64 33.16 -8.85 -4.21
C SER A 64 31.76 -8.28 -4.36
N TRP A 65 30.76 -9.12 -4.66
CA TRP A 65 29.35 -8.76 -4.74
C TRP A 65 28.58 -9.16 -3.46
N GLY A 66 29.24 -9.46 -2.34
CA GLY A 66 28.61 -9.89 -1.08
C GLY A 66 28.72 -11.40 -0.84
N GLU A 67 27.83 -11.99 -0.03
CA GLU A 67 27.85 -13.44 0.21
C GLU A 67 27.68 -14.22 -1.10
N PRO A 68 28.57 -15.18 -1.42
CA PRO A 68 28.49 -15.97 -2.65
C PRO A 68 27.19 -16.79 -2.70
N ARG A 69 26.31 -16.47 -3.67
CA ARG A 69 25.06 -17.22 -3.91
C ARG A 69 25.19 -18.12 -5.12
N CYS A 70 24.57 -19.30 -5.05
CA CYS A 70 24.47 -20.22 -6.18
C CYS A 70 23.43 -19.72 -7.17
N LEU A 71 23.85 -19.52 -8.43
CA LEU A 71 23.02 -19.10 -9.56
C LEU A 71 22.54 -20.31 -10.39
N GLU A 72 23.36 -21.34 -10.49
CA GLU A 72 23.07 -22.57 -11.24
C GLU A 72 23.90 -23.73 -10.68
N VAL A 73 23.32 -24.93 -10.63
CA VAL A 73 24.03 -26.17 -10.28
C VAL A 73 24.27 -26.97 -11.56
N LEU A 74 25.54 -27.26 -11.86
CA LEU A 74 25.97 -28.06 -13.00
C LEU A 74 26.29 -29.48 -12.56
N ASN A 75 25.73 -30.46 -13.26
CA ASN A 75 25.91 -31.89 -13.01
C ASN A 75 26.69 -32.56 -14.14
N ALA A 76 26.97 -33.85 -13.98
CA ALA A 76 27.54 -34.66 -15.05
C ALA A 76 26.72 -34.54 -16.36
N GLY A 77 27.41 -34.20 -17.44
CA GLY A 77 26.84 -33.91 -18.76
C GLY A 77 26.74 -32.41 -19.10
N ASP A 78 26.81 -31.53 -18.10
CA ASP A 78 26.78 -30.08 -18.31
C ASP A 78 28.15 -29.51 -18.68
N PHE A 79 28.17 -28.33 -19.31
CA PHE A 79 29.38 -27.64 -19.74
C PHE A 79 29.47 -26.22 -19.16
N PHE A 80 30.68 -25.66 -19.19
CA PHE A 80 31.00 -24.33 -18.65
C PHE A 80 32.17 -23.67 -19.39
N GLY A 81 32.30 -22.36 -19.25
CA GLY A 81 33.35 -21.54 -19.88
C GLY A 81 32.98 -21.00 -21.26
N GLU A 82 31.84 -21.43 -21.83
CA GLU A 82 31.39 -21.04 -23.16
C GLU A 82 31.10 -19.55 -23.29
N ILE A 83 30.62 -18.92 -22.23
CA ILE A 83 30.26 -17.49 -22.24
C ILE A 83 31.50 -16.66 -22.54
N SER A 84 32.57 -16.88 -21.77
CA SER A 84 33.83 -16.17 -21.93
C SER A 84 34.46 -16.46 -23.31
N LEU A 85 34.40 -17.71 -23.79
CA LEU A 85 34.93 -18.08 -25.11
C LEU A 85 34.13 -17.48 -26.29
N LEU A 86 32.80 -17.37 -26.18
CA LEU A 86 31.96 -16.83 -27.26
C LEU A 86 31.94 -15.30 -27.30
N THR A 87 32.03 -14.63 -26.15
CA THR A 87 31.96 -13.17 -26.07
C THR A 87 33.34 -12.52 -26.05
N ASN A 88 34.41 -13.30 -25.83
CA ASN A 88 35.77 -12.81 -25.59
C ASN A 88 35.88 -11.86 -24.38
N GLU A 89 34.98 -12.02 -23.40
CA GLU A 89 34.96 -11.26 -22.14
C GLU A 89 35.41 -12.17 -20.98
N PRO A 90 35.95 -11.63 -19.87
CA PRO A 90 36.26 -12.42 -18.69
C PRO A 90 35.02 -13.10 -18.07
N ASN A 91 35.25 -14.17 -17.32
CA ASN A 91 34.17 -14.89 -16.62
C ASN A 91 33.41 -13.96 -15.66
N THR A 92 32.08 -13.98 -15.75
CA THR A 92 31.18 -13.13 -14.95
C THR A 92 30.75 -13.76 -13.62
N PHE A 93 31.25 -14.95 -13.30
CA PHE A 93 30.97 -15.73 -12.08
C PHE A 93 32.12 -16.68 -11.74
N ASN A 94 32.08 -17.26 -10.54
CA ASN A 94 32.90 -18.41 -10.16
C ASN A 94 32.15 -19.71 -10.46
N LEU A 95 32.86 -20.78 -10.79
CA LEU A 95 32.31 -22.13 -10.77
C LEU A 95 33.11 -22.94 -9.77
N ILE A 96 32.45 -23.44 -8.72
CA ILE A 96 33.11 -24.14 -7.61
C ILE A 96 32.62 -25.58 -7.57
N ALA A 97 33.53 -26.55 -7.53
CA ALA A 97 33.16 -27.95 -7.36
C ALA A 97 32.54 -28.17 -5.97
N THR A 98 31.33 -28.72 -5.86
CA THR A 98 30.68 -28.98 -4.56
C THR A 98 31.00 -30.36 -4.00
N ARG A 99 31.50 -31.25 -4.85
CA ARG A 99 32.00 -32.60 -4.53
C ARG A 99 33.19 -32.90 -5.45
N PRO A 100 33.96 -33.99 -5.24
CA PRO A 100 35.02 -34.36 -6.16
C PRO A 100 34.46 -34.43 -7.58
N THR A 101 34.99 -33.58 -8.47
CA THR A 101 34.41 -33.35 -9.80
C THR A 101 35.47 -33.55 -10.86
N ARG A 102 35.13 -34.38 -11.84
CA ARG A 102 36.00 -34.72 -12.97
C ARG A 102 35.44 -34.09 -14.22
N ALA A 103 36.24 -33.26 -14.88
CA ALA A 103 35.83 -32.53 -16.07
C ALA A 103 36.81 -32.76 -17.23
N LEU A 104 36.27 -32.76 -18.44
CA LEU A 104 37.01 -32.71 -19.68
C LEU A 104 37.21 -31.26 -20.08
N LEU A 105 38.46 -30.82 -20.23
CA LEU A 105 38.81 -29.46 -20.63
C LEU A 105 39.18 -29.47 -22.10
N ILE A 106 38.32 -28.90 -22.94
CA ILE A 106 38.49 -28.81 -24.38
C ILE A 106 39.18 -27.48 -24.70
N PRO A 107 40.39 -27.44 -25.28
CA PRO A 107 41.10 -26.19 -25.54
C PRO A 107 40.28 -25.21 -26.38
N ALA A 108 40.39 -23.90 -26.09
CA ALA A 108 39.66 -22.85 -26.80
C ALA A 108 39.75 -22.98 -28.33
N VAL A 109 40.93 -23.30 -28.87
CA VAL A 109 41.13 -23.50 -30.32
C VAL A 109 40.30 -24.65 -30.90
N VAL A 110 40.09 -25.72 -30.13
CA VAL A 110 39.25 -26.86 -30.54
C VAL A 110 37.77 -26.48 -30.45
N PHE A 111 37.38 -25.73 -29.41
CA PHE A 111 36.03 -25.20 -29.29
C PHE A 111 35.67 -24.24 -30.42
N GLU A 112 36.57 -23.30 -30.78
CA GLU A 112 36.40 -22.38 -31.90
C GLU A 112 36.24 -23.14 -33.22
N MET A 113 37.08 -24.15 -33.48
CA MET A 113 36.95 -25.02 -34.65
C MET A 113 35.59 -25.74 -34.68
N TRP A 114 35.11 -26.20 -33.52
CA TRP A 114 33.82 -26.87 -33.42
C TRP A 114 32.66 -25.91 -33.72
N VAL A 115 32.64 -24.73 -33.10
CA VAL A 115 31.56 -23.75 -33.26
C VAL A 115 31.53 -23.15 -34.67
N THR A 116 32.69 -22.94 -35.28
CA THR A 116 32.79 -22.43 -36.66
C THR A 116 32.47 -23.49 -37.72
N GLY A 117 32.81 -24.75 -37.45
CA GLY A 117 32.58 -25.88 -38.36
C GLY A 117 31.20 -26.53 -38.27
N ASP A 118 30.46 -26.31 -37.17
CA ASP A 118 29.18 -26.95 -36.90
C ASP A 118 28.08 -25.94 -36.47
N PRO A 119 27.15 -25.58 -37.37
CA PRO A 119 26.05 -24.68 -37.06
C PRO A 119 25.14 -25.16 -35.91
N LYS A 120 25.06 -26.47 -35.64
CA LYS A 120 24.26 -27.00 -34.53
C LYS A 120 24.92 -26.69 -33.19
N ALA A 121 26.25 -26.87 -33.12
CA ALA A 121 27.04 -26.52 -31.94
C ALA A 121 26.89 -25.03 -31.60
N MET A 122 27.03 -24.15 -32.60
CA MET A 122 26.85 -22.70 -32.42
C MET A 122 25.46 -22.35 -31.85
N ARG A 123 24.40 -23.01 -32.33
CA ARG A 123 23.04 -22.79 -31.81
C ARG A 123 22.91 -23.20 -30.35
N ILE A 124 23.46 -24.35 -29.96
CA ILE A 124 23.39 -24.87 -28.58
C ILE A 124 24.12 -23.92 -27.62
N PHE A 125 25.35 -23.52 -27.94
CA PHE A 125 26.12 -22.63 -27.08
C PHE A 125 25.53 -21.21 -27.04
N SER A 126 24.96 -20.71 -28.14
CA SER A 126 24.24 -19.43 -28.15
C SER A 126 22.97 -19.45 -27.28
N GLN A 127 22.25 -20.56 -27.24
CA GLN A 127 21.10 -20.75 -26.35
C GLN A 127 21.54 -20.81 -24.87
N SER A 128 22.66 -21.48 -24.58
CA SER A 128 23.26 -21.49 -23.24
C SER A 128 23.66 -20.09 -22.78
N LEU A 129 24.35 -19.33 -23.64
CA LEU A 129 24.72 -17.94 -23.39
C LEU A 129 23.48 -17.11 -23.04
N ALA A 130 22.46 -17.11 -23.89
CA ALA A 130 21.24 -16.34 -23.65
C ALA A 130 20.55 -16.71 -22.32
N ARG A 131 20.46 -18.01 -22.00
CA ARG A 131 19.86 -18.52 -20.76
C ARG A 131 20.66 -18.08 -19.53
N ARG A 132 21.97 -18.27 -19.52
CA ARG A 132 22.84 -17.94 -18.38
C ARG A 132 23.00 -16.44 -18.19
N THR A 133 23.07 -15.66 -19.27
CA THR A 133 23.04 -14.18 -19.19
C THR A 133 21.73 -13.68 -18.59
N ALA A 134 20.59 -14.28 -18.93
CA ALA A 134 19.31 -13.92 -18.30
C ALA A 134 19.27 -14.23 -16.80
N VAL A 135 19.85 -15.35 -16.35
CA VAL A 135 19.99 -15.68 -14.92
C VAL A 135 20.88 -14.66 -14.19
N ILE A 136 21.98 -14.25 -14.81
CA ILE A 136 22.91 -13.26 -14.23
C ILE A 136 22.26 -11.88 -14.14
N GLU A 137 21.60 -11.41 -15.21
CA GLU A 137 20.88 -10.13 -15.20
C GLU A 137 19.70 -10.15 -14.22
N ARG A 138 19.02 -11.30 -14.07
CA ARG A 138 17.99 -11.49 -13.06
C ARG A 138 18.52 -11.37 -11.64
N ASP A 139 19.66 -12.01 -11.30
CA ASP A 139 20.26 -11.83 -9.97
C ASP A 139 20.70 -10.37 -9.76
N ARG A 140 21.18 -9.67 -10.80
CA ARG A 140 21.48 -8.23 -10.70
C ARG A 140 20.22 -7.40 -10.42
N LEU A 141 19.13 -7.66 -11.12
CA LEU A 141 17.84 -6.99 -10.91
C LEU A 141 17.24 -7.35 -9.55
N GLU A 142 17.33 -8.60 -9.12
CA GLU A 142 16.92 -9.05 -7.78
C GLU A 142 17.78 -8.41 -6.69
N ARG A 143 19.08 -8.16 -6.92
CA ARG A 143 19.95 -7.38 -6.01
C ARG A 143 19.57 -5.91 -5.97
N GLU A 144 19.29 -5.32 -7.12
CA GLU A 144 18.80 -3.94 -7.21
C GLU A 144 17.44 -3.82 -6.50
N GLU A 145 16.57 -4.82 -6.64
CA GLU A 145 15.32 -4.91 -5.90
C GLU A 145 15.52 -5.24 -4.42
N LEU A 146 16.45 -6.10 -4.00
CA LEU A 146 16.72 -6.41 -2.59
C LEU A 146 17.39 -5.23 -1.88
N ALA A 147 18.25 -4.49 -2.57
CA ALA A 147 18.78 -3.22 -2.08
C ALA A 147 17.69 -2.15 -1.94
N GLN A 148 16.58 -2.29 -2.68
CA GLN A 148 15.38 -1.45 -2.60
C GLN A 148 14.28 -2.01 -1.68
N SER A 149 14.27 -3.32 -1.41
CA SER A 149 13.23 -4.06 -0.68
C SER A 149 13.71 -4.65 0.63
N GLY A 150 14.94 -4.36 1.05
CA GLY A 150 15.27 -4.28 2.46
C GLY A 150 14.45 -3.16 3.04
N GLN A 151 13.15 -3.40 3.28
CA GLN A 151 12.38 -2.58 4.18
C GLN A 151 13.22 -2.50 5.44
N ASP A 152 13.69 -1.30 5.73
CA ASP A 152 14.19 -1.00 7.05
C ASP A 152 13.14 -1.55 8.02
N PRO A 153 13.47 -2.50 8.92
CA PRO A 153 12.51 -3.02 9.88
C PRO A 153 11.87 -1.89 10.71
N ASP A 154 12.55 -0.74 10.80
CA ASP A 154 12.08 0.47 11.44
C ASP A 154 11.30 1.43 10.49
N ASP A 155 11.12 1.09 9.21
CA ASP A 155 10.25 1.77 8.24
C ASP A 155 9.56 0.82 7.23
N PRO A 156 8.70 -0.10 7.70
CA PRO A 156 8.00 -1.07 6.85
C PRO A 156 6.98 -0.43 5.88
N TYR A 157 6.75 0.87 5.98
CA TYR A 157 5.78 1.59 5.16
C TYR A 157 6.42 2.60 4.22
N GLY A 158 7.74 2.83 4.23
CA GLY A 158 8.42 3.76 3.33
C GLY A 158 8.19 5.24 3.67
N LEU A 159 8.03 5.57 4.95
CA LEU A 159 7.85 6.94 5.45
C LEU A 159 9.18 7.70 5.59
N LYS A 160 10.33 7.01 5.64
CA LYS A 160 11.67 7.61 5.54
C LYS A 160 12.00 8.07 4.11
N LEU A 161 11.12 7.81 3.14
CA LEU A 161 11.26 8.23 1.73
C LEU A 161 12.52 7.71 1.05
N ILE A 162 12.99 6.51 1.41
CA ILE A 162 14.14 5.90 0.73
C ILE A 162 13.70 5.45 -0.66
N SER A 163 14.45 5.84 -1.70
CA SER A 163 14.18 5.48 -3.09
C SER A 163 15.41 4.89 -3.78
N ALA A 164 15.17 3.99 -4.73
CA ALA A 164 16.19 3.31 -5.55
C ALA A 164 17.21 4.25 -6.19
N ARG A 165 16.73 5.40 -6.66
CA ARG A 165 17.52 6.47 -7.25
C ARG A 165 17.32 7.73 -6.40
N PRO A 166 18.37 8.50 -6.12
CA PRO A 166 18.23 9.83 -5.52
C PRO A 166 17.16 10.65 -6.24
N THR A 167 16.14 11.07 -5.51
CA THR A 167 14.95 11.75 -6.02
C THR A 167 14.71 13.01 -5.18
N LYS A 168 14.42 14.14 -5.83
CA LYS A 168 14.00 15.36 -5.14
C LYS A 168 12.55 15.65 -5.44
N ILE A 169 11.70 15.65 -4.41
CA ILE A 169 10.25 15.74 -4.55
C ILE A 169 9.78 17.06 -3.99
N LEU A 170 9.22 17.91 -4.84
CA LEU A 170 8.55 19.13 -4.41
C LEU A 170 7.10 18.79 -4.04
N VAL A 171 6.69 19.09 -2.82
CA VAL A 171 5.30 18.93 -2.38
C VAL A 171 4.66 20.30 -2.24
N LEU A 172 3.50 20.50 -2.86
CA LEU A 172 2.75 21.75 -2.82
C LEU A 172 1.37 21.55 -2.18
N ASN A 173 1.01 22.46 -1.27
CA ASN A 173 -0.31 22.56 -0.66
C ASN A 173 -0.78 24.01 -0.76
N VAL A 174 -1.47 24.30 -1.86
CA VAL A 174 -1.98 25.63 -2.19
C VAL A 174 -3.37 25.83 -1.62
N ARG A 175 -3.57 26.92 -0.88
CA ARG A 175 -4.85 27.33 -0.28
C ARG A 175 -5.14 28.79 -0.63
N HIS A 176 -6.37 29.24 -0.35
CA HIS A 176 -6.81 30.62 -0.58
C HIS A 176 -5.80 31.67 -0.08
N SER A 177 -5.39 31.59 1.18
CA SER A 177 -4.52 32.62 1.80
C SER A 177 -3.15 32.08 2.22
N SER A 178 -2.77 30.87 1.81
CA SER A 178 -1.48 30.30 2.18
C SER A 178 -0.96 29.27 1.18
N LEU A 179 0.35 29.12 1.14
CA LEU A 179 1.07 28.05 0.45
C LEU A 179 1.96 27.36 1.47
N LYS A 180 1.86 26.03 1.58
CA LYS A 180 2.90 25.22 2.21
C LYS A 180 3.62 24.45 1.12
N TYR A 181 4.95 24.52 1.09
CA TYR A 181 5.78 23.74 0.19
C TYR A 181 6.89 23.01 0.95
N HIS A 182 7.25 21.82 0.47
CA HIS A 182 8.38 21.07 1.00
C HIS A 182 9.21 20.53 -0.15
N LEU A 183 10.53 20.48 0.01
CA LEU A 183 11.37 19.65 -0.84
C LEU A 183 11.88 18.49 0.00
N PHE A 184 11.64 17.25 -0.46
CA PHE A 184 12.21 16.06 0.13
C PHE A 184 13.33 15.52 -0.77
N ASP A 185 14.54 15.40 -0.24
CA ASP A 185 15.68 14.78 -0.91
C ASP A 185 15.90 13.38 -0.33
N THR A 186 15.61 12.36 -1.14
CA THR A 186 15.66 10.96 -0.70
C THR A 186 17.08 10.43 -0.51
N ALA A 187 18.10 11.14 -1.00
CA ALA A 187 19.50 10.78 -0.78
C ALA A 187 20.09 11.46 0.46
N ASN A 188 19.58 12.62 0.84
CA ASN A 188 20.08 13.37 1.99
C ASN A 188 18.99 14.24 2.63
N GLU A 189 18.42 13.79 3.75
CA GLU A 189 17.38 14.54 4.47
C GLU A 189 17.85 15.92 4.99
N LEU A 190 19.17 16.19 5.08
CA LEU A 190 19.68 17.52 5.43
C LEU A 190 19.36 18.58 4.36
N ASN A 191 19.07 18.15 3.13
CA ASN A 191 18.63 19.01 2.03
C ASN A 191 17.10 19.20 2.03
N ASN A 192 16.38 18.67 3.01
CA ASN A 192 14.94 18.91 3.09
C ASN A 192 14.65 20.39 3.34
N VAL A 193 13.57 20.87 2.72
CA VAL A 193 13.10 22.25 2.84
C VAL A 193 11.68 22.24 3.39
N GLU A 194 11.42 23.16 4.30
CA GLU A 194 10.07 23.54 4.70
C GLU A 194 9.83 25.01 4.35
N GLY A 195 8.73 25.25 3.65
CA GLY A 195 8.32 26.56 3.21
C GLY A 195 6.87 26.85 3.57
N LEU A 196 6.62 28.04 4.10
CA LEU A 196 5.29 28.52 4.47
C LEU A 196 5.10 29.95 3.99
N VAL A 197 4.03 30.20 3.28
CA VAL A 197 3.55 31.54 2.96
C VAL A 197 2.21 31.75 3.62
N GLU A 198 2.08 32.82 4.40
CA GLU A 198 0.85 33.19 5.08
C GLU A 198 0.33 34.52 4.55
N ASN A 199 -0.99 34.74 4.69
CA ASN A 199 -1.68 35.98 4.35
C ASN A 199 -1.50 36.40 2.88
N ILE A 200 -1.51 35.43 1.95
CA ILE A 200 -1.48 35.71 0.50
C ILE A 200 -2.60 36.69 0.12
N GLY A 201 -2.26 37.69 -0.68
CA GLY A 201 -3.19 38.77 -1.07
C GLY A 201 -3.37 39.88 -0.02
N GLN A 202 -2.69 39.81 1.12
CA GLN A 202 -2.70 40.87 2.15
C GLN A 202 -1.36 41.60 2.24
N ASP A 203 -1.38 42.77 2.85
CA ASP A 203 -0.17 43.57 3.11
C ASP A 203 0.82 42.88 4.07
N SER A 204 0.32 41.99 4.93
CA SER A 204 1.08 41.18 5.88
C SER A 204 1.62 39.88 5.29
N ALA A 205 1.50 39.68 3.96
CA ALA A 205 1.95 38.45 3.30
C ALA A 205 3.44 38.20 3.56
N THR A 206 3.73 37.07 4.18
CA THR A 206 5.09 36.72 4.63
C THR A 206 5.43 35.30 4.20
N LEU A 207 6.63 35.13 3.64
CA LEU A 207 7.20 33.84 3.28
C LEU A 207 8.29 33.48 4.27
N TYR A 208 8.18 32.29 4.83
CA TYR A 208 9.19 31.63 5.65
C TYR A 208 9.78 30.45 4.87
N HIS A 209 11.10 30.36 4.82
CA HIS A 209 11.84 29.30 4.14
C HIS A 209 12.91 28.76 5.08
N THR A 210 12.84 27.48 5.41
CA THR A 210 13.71 26.82 6.39
C THR A 210 14.39 25.63 5.74
N THR A 211 15.72 25.56 5.87
CA THR A 211 16.54 24.44 5.39
C THR A 211 17.56 24.05 6.46
N GLY A 212 18.28 22.95 6.25
CA GLY A 212 19.41 22.58 7.12
C GLY A 212 20.54 23.63 7.17
N LYS A 213 20.56 24.59 6.23
CA LYS A 213 21.56 25.67 6.16
C LYS A 213 21.14 26.94 6.92
N GLY A 214 19.85 27.12 7.19
CA GLY A 214 19.33 28.31 7.86
C GLY A 214 17.89 28.62 7.51
N GLN A 215 17.42 29.79 7.95
CA GLN A 215 16.06 30.27 7.72
C GLN A 215 16.09 31.66 7.07
N LYS A 216 15.17 31.89 6.12
CA LYS A 216 14.96 33.17 5.46
C LYS A 216 13.48 33.57 5.58
N THR A 217 13.24 34.81 5.98
CA THR A 217 11.90 35.39 6.08
C THR A 217 11.82 36.60 5.15
N LEU A 218 10.84 36.61 4.25
CA LEU A 218 10.66 37.65 3.25
C LEU A 218 9.24 38.21 3.29
N SER A 219 9.11 39.53 3.19
CA SER A 219 7.83 40.12 2.82
C SER A 219 7.54 39.80 1.36
N VAL A 220 6.33 39.30 1.09
CA VAL A 220 5.84 38.97 -0.26
C VAL A 220 4.53 39.73 -0.55
N LYS A 221 4.41 40.93 0.02
CA LYS A 221 3.26 41.82 -0.16
C LYS A 221 3.01 42.06 -1.66
N GLY A 222 1.74 41.93 -2.06
CA GLY A 222 1.29 42.19 -3.42
C GLY A 222 1.56 41.07 -4.43
N LEU A 223 2.20 39.97 -4.02
CA LEU A 223 2.36 38.80 -4.89
C LEU A 223 1.10 37.93 -4.87
N ASP A 224 0.68 37.48 -6.05
CA ASP A 224 -0.34 36.46 -6.22
C ASP A 224 0.25 35.04 -6.05
N HIS A 225 -0.60 34.02 -6.09
CA HIS A 225 -0.18 32.62 -5.95
C HIS A 225 0.86 32.19 -6.99
N ARG A 226 0.79 32.70 -8.23
CA ARG A 226 1.73 32.35 -9.29
C ARG A 226 3.13 32.85 -8.94
N HIS A 227 3.25 34.14 -8.65
CA HIS A 227 4.52 34.76 -8.27
C HIS A 227 5.07 34.21 -6.94
N ILE A 228 4.18 33.78 -6.03
CA ILE A 228 4.59 33.12 -4.80
C ILE A 228 5.21 31.73 -5.07
N ILE A 229 4.63 30.94 -5.97
CA ILE A 229 5.20 29.64 -6.36
C ILE A 229 6.55 29.85 -7.08
N GLU A 230 6.65 30.84 -7.96
CA GLU A 230 7.93 31.23 -8.58
C GLU A 230 8.97 31.61 -7.52
N LYS A 231 8.59 32.43 -6.53
CA LYS A 231 9.48 32.82 -5.43
C LYS A 231 9.92 31.62 -4.58
N ALA A 232 9.04 30.66 -4.34
CA ALA A 232 9.39 29.43 -3.64
C ALA A 232 10.44 28.62 -4.42
N LEU A 233 10.28 28.47 -5.73
CA LEU A 233 11.27 27.80 -6.60
C LEU A 233 12.61 28.55 -6.63
N GLU A 234 12.59 29.88 -6.71
CA GLU A 234 13.81 30.70 -6.62
C GLU A 234 14.57 30.45 -5.30
N LEU A 235 13.84 30.37 -4.18
CA LEU A 235 14.46 30.13 -2.87
C LEU A 235 15.07 28.75 -2.73
N LEU A 236 14.52 27.73 -3.39
CA LEU A 236 15.16 26.41 -3.46
C LEU A 236 16.55 26.49 -4.12
N MET A 237 16.77 27.48 -4.99
CA MET A 237 18.04 27.76 -5.69
C MET A 237 18.86 28.90 -5.07
N ASP A 238 18.43 29.45 -3.94
CA ASP A 238 19.10 30.60 -3.30
C ASP A 238 20.55 30.23 -2.90
N PRO A 239 21.55 31.08 -3.17
CA PRO A 239 22.95 30.78 -2.86
C PRO A 239 23.23 30.55 -1.36
N GLU A 240 22.45 31.14 -0.46
CA GLU A 240 22.66 31.07 0.98
C GLU A 240 21.83 29.95 1.61
N VAL A 241 20.53 29.93 1.31
CA VAL A 241 19.58 29.01 1.96
C VAL A 241 19.08 27.88 1.06
N GLY A 242 19.31 27.96 -0.24
CA GLY A 242 18.86 26.97 -1.22
C GLY A 242 19.61 25.64 -1.14
N VAL A 243 18.98 24.60 -1.68
CA VAL A 243 19.42 23.20 -1.60
C VAL A 243 19.59 22.54 -2.99
N ILE A 244 19.16 23.21 -4.05
CA ILE A 244 19.36 22.79 -5.46
C ILE A 244 20.04 23.91 -6.24
N LYS A 245 20.66 23.60 -7.37
CA LYS A 245 21.30 24.58 -8.27
C LYS A 245 20.44 24.88 -9.49
N ASP A 246 19.61 23.92 -9.89
CA ASP A 246 18.76 24.02 -11.06
C ASP A 246 17.39 23.39 -10.78
N LYS A 247 16.32 24.01 -11.29
CA LYS A 247 14.95 23.49 -11.15
C LYS A 247 14.77 22.09 -11.76
N ARG A 248 15.60 21.70 -12.73
CA ARG A 248 15.64 20.35 -13.32
C ARG A 248 16.10 19.26 -12.36
N GLU A 249 16.66 19.63 -11.20
CA GLU A 249 16.95 18.67 -10.14
C GLU A 249 15.67 18.16 -9.44
N ILE A 250 14.56 18.90 -9.55
CA ILE A 250 13.26 18.45 -9.05
C ILE A 250 12.78 17.30 -9.94
N SER A 251 12.69 16.11 -9.34
CA SER A 251 12.36 14.87 -10.04
C SER A 251 10.86 14.64 -10.15
N ALA A 252 10.07 15.23 -9.24
CA ALA A 252 8.62 15.09 -9.21
C ALA A 252 7.96 16.22 -8.40
N VAL A 253 6.69 16.51 -8.70
CA VAL A 253 5.85 17.41 -7.89
C VAL A 253 4.61 16.69 -7.36
N GLY A 254 4.48 16.59 -6.04
CA GLY A 254 3.29 16.09 -5.37
C GLY A 254 2.35 17.23 -4.95
N HIS A 255 1.07 17.13 -5.31
CA HIS A 255 0.04 18.13 -5.00
C HIS A 255 -0.97 17.58 -4.03
N ARG A 256 -1.24 18.31 -2.95
CA ARG A 256 -2.43 18.02 -2.15
C ARG A 256 -3.68 18.50 -2.90
N VAL A 257 -4.62 17.59 -3.09
CA VAL A 257 -5.96 17.90 -3.62
C VAL A 257 -7.00 17.58 -2.56
N VAL A 258 -7.90 18.52 -2.27
CA VAL A 258 -8.88 18.31 -1.19
C VAL A 258 -9.93 17.29 -1.58
N HIS A 259 -10.51 17.37 -2.79
CA HIS A 259 -11.61 16.49 -3.18
C HIS A 259 -11.32 15.76 -4.51
N GLY A 260 -11.32 14.42 -4.47
CA GLY A 260 -11.16 13.55 -5.65
C GLY A 260 -12.48 12.93 -6.17
N GLY A 261 -13.59 13.17 -5.49
CA GLY A 261 -14.87 12.52 -5.83
C GLY A 261 -14.85 11.02 -5.52
N GLU A 262 -15.74 10.24 -6.15
CA GLU A 262 -15.77 8.77 -5.99
C GLU A 262 -14.70 8.08 -6.86
N ARG A 263 -14.14 8.79 -7.84
CA ARG A 263 -13.27 8.18 -8.85
C ARG A 263 -11.88 7.87 -8.32
N TYR A 264 -11.33 8.73 -7.47
CA TYR A 264 -9.95 8.61 -7.01
C TYR A 264 -9.87 8.05 -5.58
N SER A 265 -9.57 6.76 -5.49
CA SER A 265 -9.28 6.06 -4.23
C SER A 265 -7.80 6.07 -3.84
N ASN A 266 -6.93 6.59 -4.71
CA ASN A 266 -5.47 6.59 -4.57
C ASN A 266 -4.86 7.85 -5.22
N ALA A 267 -3.60 8.14 -4.91
CA ALA A 267 -2.84 9.15 -5.63
C ALA A 267 -2.59 8.74 -7.09
N VAL A 268 -2.57 9.71 -8.01
CA VAL A 268 -2.46 9.49 -9.45
C VAL A 268 -1.53 10.51 -10.12
N ILE A 269 -0.86 10.11 -11.21
CA ILE A 269 -0.12 11.05 -12.07
C ILE A 269 -1.15 11.99 -12.72
N ILE A 270 -0.87 13.29 -12.71
CA ILE A 270 -1.71 14.32 -13.30
C ILE A 270 -1.41 14.39 -14.80
N ASP A 271 -2.44 14.11 -15.59
CA ASP A 271 -2.53 14.50 -17.00
C ASP A 271 -3.71 15.46 -17.20
N GLN A 272 -3.99 15.82 -18.46
CA GLN A 272 -5.09 16.73 -18.78
C GLN A 272 -6.46 16.16 -18.40
N GLN A 273 -6.64 14.84 -18.48
CA GLN A 273 -7.89 14.19 -18.12
C GLN A 273 -8.11 14.25 -16.60
N VAL A 274 -7.08 13.93 -15.81
CA VAL A 274 -7.11 14.01 -14.35
C VAL A 274 -7.41 15.44 -13.90
N LEU A 275 -6.75 16.44 -14.49
CA LEU A 275 -6.98 17.83 -14.14
C LEU A 275 -8.43 18.25 -14.39
N GLU A 276 -9.01 17.85 -15.52
CA GLU A 276 -10.41 18.14 -15.83
C GLU A 276 -11.39 17.43 -14.89
N GLU A 277 -11.05 16.24 -14.44
CA GLU A 277 -11.86 15.50 -13.45
C GLU A 277 -11.80 16.16 -12.07
N ILE A 278 -10.64 16.70 -11.67
CA ILE A 278 -10.51 17.53 -10.47
C ILE A 278 -11.36 18.81 -10.59
N ARG A 279 -11.37 19.44 -11.77
CA ARG A 279 -12.24 20.61 -12.05
C ARG A 279 -13.71 20.25 -11.86
N LYS A 280 -14.17 19.14 -12.43
CA LYS A 280 -15.56 18.65 -12.29
C LYS A 280 -15.93 18.34 -10.85
N ALA A 281 -14.99 17.89 -10.02
CA ALA A 281 -15.22 17.66 -8.59
C ALA A 281 -15.27 18.97 -7.75
N SER A 282 -14.98 20.13 -8.33
CA SER A 282 -14.86 21.39 -7.56
C SER A 282 -16.15 21.83 -6.89
N TYR A 283 -17.33 21.45 -7.39
CA TYR A 283 -18.60 21.78 -6.72
C TYR A 283 -18.73 21.14 -5.33
N LEU A 284 -18.00 20.05 -5.07
CA LEU A 284 -17.96 19.36 -3.77
C LEU A 284 -17.02 20.07 -2.77
N ALA A 285 -16.09 20.89 -3.25
CA ALA A 285 -15.14 21.64 -2.43
C ALA A 285 -14.77 23.01 -3.05
N PRO A 286 -15.76 23.91 -3.24
CA PRO A 286 -15.61 25.10 -4.10
C PRO A 286 -14.54 26.08 -3.60
N ILE A 287 -14.37 26.19 -2.29
CA ILE A 287 -13.36 27.08 -1.68
C ILE A 287 -11.96 26.45 -1.59
N HIS A 288 -11.79 25.18 -1.96
CA HIS A 288 -10.53 24.44 -1.84
C HIS A 288 -9.96 24.01 -3.20
N ASN A 289 -10.74 23.25 -3.98
CA ASN A 289 -10.25 22.65 -5.22
C ASN A 289 -9.78 23.71 -6.23
N VAL A 290 -10.43 24.87 -6.29
CA VAL A 290 -10.04 25.99 -7.18
C VAL A 290 -8.58 26.40 -6.95
N TRP A 291 -8.15 26.50 -5.69
CA TRP A 291 -6.76 26.84 -5.36
C TRP A 291 -5.78 25.68 -5.58
N ASN A 292 -6.24 24.43 -5.41
CA ASN A 292 -5.43 23.26 -5.74
C ASN A 292 -5.17 23.19 -7.26
N ILE A 293 -6.19 23.42 -8.08
CA ILE A 293 -6.11 23.46 -9.55
C ILE A 293 -5.16 24.56 -10.00
N LEU A 294 -5.32 25.78 -9.49
CA LEU A 294 -4.41 26.89 -9.79
C LEU A 294 -2.95 26.53 -9.47
N GLY A 295 -2.70 25.91 -8.31
CA GLY A 295 -1.38 25.45 -7.91
C GLY A 295 -0.79 24.40 -8.85
N ILE A 296 -1.61 23.44 -9.30
CA ILE A 296 -1.22 22.40 -10.25
C ILE A 296 -0.86 23.02 -11.59
N GLU A 297 -1.74 23.86 -12.15
CA GLU A 297 -1.57 24.52 -13.45
C GLU A 297 -0.29 25.35 -13.47
N VAL A 298 -0.10 26.24 -12.48
CA VAL A 298 1.10 27.08 -12.37
C VAL A 298 2.35 26.22 -12.25
N ALA A 299 2.34 25.17 -11.42
CA ALA A 299 3.51 24.33 -11.26
C ALA A 299 3.85 23.57 -12.56
N MET A 300 2.85 23.10 -13.30
CA MET A 300 3.05 22.41 -14.59
C MET A 300 3.60 23.36 -15.66
N GLU A 301 3.20 24.64 -15.65
CA GLU A 301 3.79 25.66 -16.52
C GLU A 301 5.27 25.93 -16.17
N LEU A 302 5.61 25.98 -14.88
CA LEU A 302 6.97 26.29 -14.42
C LEU A 302 7.94 25.10 -14.55
N LEU A 303 7.41 23.87 -14.47
CA LEU A 303 8.14 22.59 -14.47
C LEU A 303 7.55 21.58 -15.48
N PRO A 304 7.48 21.91 -16.79
CA PRO A 304 6.72 21.13 -17.78
C PRO A 304 7.26 19.72 -18.06
N GLU A 305 8.54 19.47 -17.78
CA GLU A 305 9.18 18.15 -18.00
C GLU A 305 9.11 17.25 -16.75
N VAL A 306 8.69 17.79 -15.62
CA VAL A 306 8.62 17.07 -14.34
C VAL A 306 7.24 16.38 -14.25
N PRO A 307 7.14 15.13 -13.77
CA PRO A 307 5.84 14.51 -13.51
C PRO A 307 5.15 15.10 -12.28
N HIS A 308 3.85 15.37 -12.41
CA HIS A 308 3.00 15.88 -11.33
C HIS A 308 2.10 14.76 -10.81
N VAL A 309 1.88 14.67 -9.50
CA VAL A 309 1.03 13.67 -8.84
C VAL A 309 0.00 14.37 -7.96
N ALA A 310 -1.27 13.98 -8.07
CA ALA A 310 -2.34 14.42 -7.18
C ALA A 310 -2.53 13.40 -6.04
N ALA A 311 -2.46 13.86 -4.80
CA ALA A 311 -2.76 13.09 -3.61
C ALA A 311 -4.01 13.67 -2.92
N PHE A 312 -5.07 12.86 -2.83
CA PHE A 312 -6.40 13.32 -2.42
C PHE A 312 -6.66 13.12 -0.93
N ASP A 313 -7.20 14.13 -0.24
CA ASP A 313 -7.64 13.99 1.15
C ASP A 313 -8.82 13.01 1.31
N THR A 314 -9.62 12.81 0.26
CA THR A 314 -10.79 11.90 0.24
C THR A 314 -10.42 10.44 -0.08
N ALA A 315 -9.22 10.17 -0.60
CA ALA A 315 -8.85 8.87 -1.16
C ALA A 315 -8.88 7.74 -0.11
N PHE A 316 -8.25 7.95 1.05
CA PHE A 316 -8.18 6.95 2.12
C PHE A 316 -9.56 6.48 2.61
N HIS A 317 -10.55 7.37 2.53
CA HIS A 317 -11.92 7.14 2.98
C HIS A 317 -12.81 6.44 1.94
N GLN A 318 -12.33 6.20 0.71
CA GLN A 318 -13.09 5.44 -0.29
C GLN A 318 -13.34 3.98 0.10
N THR A 319 -12.67 3.49 1.13
CA THR A 319 -12.87 2.16 1.68
C THR A 319 -14.09 2.05 2.62
N MET A 320 -14.75 3.17 2.93
CA MET A 320 -15.94 3.21 3.79
C MET A 320 -17.09 2.37 3.18
N PRO A 321 -17.78 1.56 4.00
CA PRO A 321 -18.93 0.79 3.55
C PRO A 321 -20.16 1.68 3.32
N GLU A 322 -21.08 1.21 2.45
CA GLU A 322 -22.29 1.95 2.05
C GLU A 322 -23.15 2.42 3.21
N TYR A 323 -23.35 1.57 4.22
CA TYR A 323 -24.11 1.94 5.41
C TYR A 323 -23.49 3.07 6.24
N ALA A 324 -22.19 3.37 6.05
CA ALA A 324 -21.50 4.44 6.77
C ALA A 324 -21.44 5.74 5.95
N PHE A 325 -21.36 5.65 4.61
CA PHE A 325 -21.26 6.83 3.77
C PHE A 325 -22.59 7.37 3.25
N ARG A 326 -23.64 6.55 3.18
CA ARG A 326 -24.99 6.99 2.81
C ARG A 326 -25.57 7.87 3.89
N TYR A 327 -26.06 9.04 3.51
CA TYR A 327 -26.98 9.80 4.36
C TYR A 327 -28.40 9.23 4.24
N ALA A 328 -29.16 9.29 5.33
CA ALA A 328 -30.56 8.87 5.36
C ALA A 328 -31.49 9.93 4.73
N ILE A 329 -31.29 10.20 3.44
CA ILE A 329 -32.04 11.15 2.61
C ILE A 329 -32.48 10.44 1.30
N PRO A 330 -33.34 11.05 0.46
CA PRO A 330 -33.80 10.41 -0.79
C PRO A 330 -32.64 9.89 -1.66
N GLU A 331 -32.77 8.67 -2.19
CA GLU A 331 -31.71 7.95 -2.92
C GLU A 331 -31.27 8.69 -4.19
N GLU A 332 -32.18 9.45 -4.81
CA GLU A 332 -31.93 10.20 -6.04
C GLU A 332 -30.78 11.20 -5.85
N LEU A 333 -30.70 11.84 -4.68
CA LEU A 333 -29.62 12.77 -4.33
C LEU A 333 -28.25 12.08 -4.26
N TYR A 334 -28.21 10.79 -3.92
CA TYR A 334 -26.98 10.03 -4.06
C TYR A 334 -26.75 9.64 -5.52
N THR A 335 -27.72 9.04 -6.19
CA THR A 335 -27.47 8.44 -7.51
C THR A 335 -27.11 9.48 -8.56
N GLU A 336 -27.74 10.66 -8.49
CA GLU A 336 -27.58 11.78 -9.43
C GLU A 336 -26.46 12.73 -9.00
N ASP A 337 -26.50 13.24 -7.76
CA ASP A 337 -25.60 14.30 -7.28
C ASP A 337 -24.41 13.80 -6.46
N LYS A 338 -24.32 12.48 -6.22
CA LYS A 338 -23.29 11.85 -5.38
C LYS A 338 -23.23 12.45 -3.96
N ILE A 339 -24.37 12.82 -3.39
CA ILE A 339 -24.44 13.27 -2.00
C ILE A 339 -24.19 12.09 -1.06
N ARG A 340 -22.98 12.06 -0.48
CA ARG A 340 -22.50 11.05 0.46
C ARG A 340 -21.44 11.62 1.38
N ARG A 341 -21.08 10.87 2.42
CA ARG A 341 -19.84 11.09 3.17
C ARG A 341 -18.64 10.77 2.28
N TYR A 342 -17.76 11.75 2.12
CA TYR A 342 -16.45 11.55 1.49
C TYR A 342 -15.34 11.48 2.54
N GLY A 343 -15.38 12.35 3.55
CA GLY A 343 -14.32 12.45 4.55
C GLY A 343 -13.08 13.20 4.05
N PHE A 344 -12.36 13.83 4.97
CA PHE A 344 -11.15 14.60 4.67
C PHE A 344 -10.05 14.33 5.69
N HIS A 345 -8.88 14.92 5.48
CA HIS A 345 -7.65 14.58 6.21
C HIS A 345 -7.24 13.11 6.05
N GLY A 346 -7.67 12.43 4.98
CA GLY A 346 -7.33 11.03 4.74
C GLY A 346 -5.82 10.78 4.72
N LEU A 347 -5.05 11.68 4.09
CA LEU A 347 -3.58 11.63 4.13
C LEU A 347 -3.00 11.70 5.55
N SER A 348 -3.58 12.52 6.43
CA SER A 348 -3.14 12.60 7.83
C SER A 348 -3.57 11.40 8.65
N HIS A 349 -4.80 10.90 8.46
CA HIS A 349 -5.30 9.71 9.15
C HIS A 349 -4.49 8.48 8.77
N GLN A 350 -4.24 8.30 7.47
CA GLN A 350 -3.41 7.22 6.94
C GLN A 350 -1.98 7.30 7.47
N TYR A 351 -1.35 8.47 7.41
CA TYR A 351 0.00 8.68 7.94
C TYR A 351 0.07 8.34 9.43
N ALA A 352 -0.86 8.83 10.24
CA ALA A 352 -0.89 8.58 11.68
C ALA A 352 -1.12 7.10 12.00
N GLY A 353 -1.97 6.41 11.23
CA GLY A 353 -2.21 4.97 11.36
C GLY A 353 -0.97 4.14 11.02
N LEU A 354 -0.25 4.47 9.94
CA LEU A 354 0.98 3.78 9.54
C LEU A 354 2.11 3.99 10.56
N GLN A 355 2.30 5.22 11.06
CA GLN A 355 3.26 5.53 12.12
C GLN A 355 2.94 4.78 13.41
N ALA A 356 1.66 4.72 13.81
CA ALA A 356 1.22 3.95 14.95
C ALA A 356 1.48 2.44 14.77
N ALA A 357 1.19 1.90 13.58
CA ALA A 357 1.45 0.48 13.28
C ALA A 357 2.95 0.14 13.33
N ALA A 358 3.81 1.01 12.78
CA ALA A 358 5.27 0.85 12.84
C ALA A 358 5.76 0.89 14.30
N TYR A 359 5.28 1.85 15.10
CA TYR A 359 5.60 1.93 16.52
C TYR A 359 5.18 0.68 17.30
N LEU A 360 3.99 0.15 17.01
CA LEU A 360 3.46 -1.06 17.64
C LEU A 360 4.12 -2.34 17.14
N LYS A 361 4.94 -2.27 16.08
CA LYS A 361 5.54 -3.42 15.41
C LYS A 361 4.51 -4.49 15.02
N ARG A 362 3.32 -4.02 14.63
CA ARG A 362 2.20 -4.86 14.17
C ARG A 362 1.78 -4.39 12.78
N PRO A 363 1.44 -5.30 11.85
CA PRO A 363 0.98 -4.91 10.53
C PRO A 363 -0.26 -4.01 10.62
N PHE A 364 -0.30 -2.92 9.85
CA PHE A 364 -1.43 -2.00 9.80
C PHE A 364 -2.74 -2.71 9.43
N SER A 365 -2.64 -3.78 8.63
CA SER A 365 -3.75 -4.65 8.25
C SER A 365 -4.27 -5.56 9.36
N ARG A 366 -3.71 -5.52 10.58
CA ARG A 366 -4.14 -6.33 11.74
C ARG A 366 -4.52 -5.48 12.95
N LEU A 367 -4.77 -4.18 12.73
CA LEU A 367 -4.99 -3.21 13.79
C LEU A 367 -6.35 -2.53 13.61
N LYS A 368 -7.09 -2.42 14.70
CA LYS A 368 -8.25 -1.54 14.86
C LYS A 368 -7.79 -0.25 15.52
N MET A 369 -7.94 0.88 14.84
CA MET A 369 -7.47 2.17 15.34
C MET A 369 -8.54 3.25 15.23
N ILE A 370 -8.49 4.19 16.16
CA ILE A 370 -9.17 5.47 16.04
C ILE A 370 -8.09 6.54 15.94
N THR A 371 -8.10 7.33 14.86
CA THR A 371 -7.16 8.43 14.68
C THR A 371 -7.91 9.76 14.80
N CYS A 372 -7.47 10.60 15.73
CA CYS A 372 -8.00 11.92 16.04
C CYS A 372 -7.06 12.98 15.45
N HIS A 373 -7.35 13.46 14.24
CA HIS A 373 -6.69 14.64 13.69
C HIS A 373 -7.34 15.89 14.27
N LEU A 374 -6.74 16.49 15.29
CA LEU A 374 -7.27 17.67 15.97
C LEU A 374 -6.41 18.88 15.60
N GLY A 375 -6.95 19.80 14.82
CA GLY A 375 -6.28 21.01 14.36
C GLY A 375 -7.28 22.12 14.03
N THR A 376 -6.88 23.07 13.17
CA THR A 376 -7.79 24.15 12.72
C THR A 376 -9.07 23.59 12.09
N GLY A 377 -8.92 22.55 11.27
CA GLY A 377 -9.95 21.57 11.01
C GLY A 377 -9.70 20.34 11.87
N SER A 378 -10.76 19.74 12.40
CA SER A 378 -10.65 18.55 13.25
C SER A 378 -11.54 17.44 12.73
N SER A 379 -10.99 16.23 12.60
CA SER A 379 -11.70 15.03 12.20
C SER A 379 -11.24 13.81 13.00
N ILE A 380 -12.12 12.84 13.14
CA ILE A 380 -11.79 11.53 13.69
C ILE A 380 -12.07 10.45 12.63
N CYS A 381 -11.31 9.37 12.62
CA CYS A 381 -11.46 8.28 11.67
C CYS A 381 -11.35 6.93 12.37
N ALA A 382 -12.31 6.05 12.09
CA ALA A 382 -12.28 4.64 12.49
C ALA A 382 -11.58 3.83 11.39
N ILE A 383 -10.53 3.13 11.76
CA ILE A 383 -9.70 2.32 10.87
C ILE A 383 -9.79 0.87 11.31
N ASP A 384 -10.33 0.01 10.45
CA ASP A 384 -10.37 -1.45 10.65
C ASP A 384 -9.41 -2.11 9.66
N HIS A 385 -8.34 -2.73 10.17
CA HIS A 385 -7.41 -3.53 9.36
C HIS A 385 -6.84 -2.74 8.16
N GLY A 386 -6.45 -1.49 8.42
CA GLY A 386 -5.87 -0.58 7.45
C GLY A 386 -6.87 0.10 6.50
N ARG A 387 -8.17 -0.14 6.66
CA ARG A 387 -9.25 0.49 5.89
C ARG A 387 -10.01 1.51 6.73
N SER A 388 -10.32 2.67 6.16
CA SER A 388 -11.21 3.64 6.81
C SER A 388 -12.65 3.14 6.69
N ILE A 389 -13.28 2.83 7.83
CA ILE A 389 -14.67 2.35 7.86
C ILE A 389 -15.67 3.43 8.26
N ASP A 390 -15.21 4.53 8.85
CA ASP A 390 -16.02 5.71 9.19
C ASP A 390 -15.10 6.93 9.42
N THR A 391 -15.61 8.14 9.21
CA THR A 391 -14.93 9.39 9.56
C THR A 391 -15.91 10.53 9.83
N SER A 392 -15.59 11.42 10.77
CA SER A 392 -16.56 12.42 11.24
C SER A 392 -16.93 13.46 10.20
N MET A 393 -16.02 13.79 9.29
CA MET A 393 -16.31 14.74 8.22
C MET A 393 -17.16 14.09 7.13
N GLY A 394 -17.98 14.91 6.49
CA GLY A 394 -19.10 14.50 5.66
C GLY A 394 -18.84 14.58 4.16
N LEU A 395 -19.88 15.03 3.45
CA LEU A 395 -19.80 15.59 2.10
C LEU A 395 -18.79 16.75 2.05
N THR A 396 -18.81 17.59 3.10
CA THR A 396 -17.93 18.75 3.23
C THR A 396 -17.13 18.65 4.54
N PRO A 397 -16.05 19.46 4.68
CA PRO A 397 -15.27 19.50 5.92
C PRO A 397 -16.01 20.13 7.12
N LEU A 398 -17.32 20.43 7.02
CA LEU A 398 -18.10 21.08 8.08
C LEU A 398 -18.61 20.09 9.13
N GLU A 399 -19.01 18.88 8.71
CA GLU A 399 -19.58 17.86 9.60
C GLU A 399 -18.57 17.36 10.63
N GLY A 400 -19.06 16.94 11.80
CA GLY A 400 -18.30 16.23 12.79
C GLY A 400 -17.98 17.05 14.03
N LEU A 401 -16.68 17.19 14.29
CA LEU A 401 -16.17 17.83 15.50
C LEU A 401 -16.41 19.34 15.49
N ILE A 402 -16.53 19.93 16.68
CA ILE A 402 -16.34 21.37 16.85
C ILE A 402 -14.92 21.70 16.37
N MET A 403 -14.74 22.77 15.60
CA MET A 403 -13.41 23.18 15.11
C MET A 403 -13.14 24.64 15.49
N CYS A 404 -12.06 25.24 14.99
CA CYS A 404 -11.71 26.63 15.33
C CYS A 404 -12.83 27.62 14.98
N THR A 405 -13.37 27.53 13.78
CA THR A 405 -14.44 28.43 13.27
C THR A 405 -15.64 27.68 12.69
N ARG A 406 -15.52 26.36 12.49
CA ARG A 406 -16.58 25.50 11.97
C ARG A 406 -17.44 24.94 13.09
N SER A 407 -18.76 24.88 12.86
CA SER A 407 -19.73 24.40 13.86
C SER A 407 -19.53 22.94 14.27
N GLY A 408 -19.13 22.08 13.32
CA GLY A 408 -19.34 20.64 13.48
C GLY A 408 -20.82 20.28 13.40
N ASP A 409 -21.20 19.13 13.97
CA ASP A 409 -22.59 18.67 13.95
C ASP A 409 -23.53 19.62 14.71
N ILE A 410 -24.55 20.09 14.01
CA ILE A 410 -25.73 20.78 14.52
C ILE A 410 -26.99 20.08 13.99
N ASP A 411 -28.14 20.36 14.60
CA ASP A 411 -29.43 19.90 14.07
C ASP A 411 -29.69 20.56 12.70
N PRO A 412 -29.92 19.79 11.61
CA PRO A 412 -30.26 20.35 10.29
C PRO A 412 -31.46 21.31 10.31
N ALA A 413 -32.41 21.15 11.23
CA ALA A 413 -33.55 22.05 11.37
C ALA A 413 -33.13 23.48 11.73
N VAL A 414 -31.98 23.68 12.38
CA VAL A 414 -31.42 25.01 12.68
C VAL A 414 -31.19 25.82 11.41
N VAL A 415 -30.68 25.19 10.34
CA VAL A 415 -30.48 25.84 9.04
C VAL A 415 -31.80 26.39 8.51
N THR A 416 -32.83 25.53 8.45
CA THR A 416 -34.14 25.94 7.93
C THR A 416 -34.83 26.98 8.83
N TYR A 417 -34.60 26.93 10.14
CA TYR A 417 -35.11 27.91 11.09
C TYR A 417 -34.50 29.28 10.85
N LEU A 418 -33.17 29.36 10.65
CA LEU A 418 -32.47 30.62 10.36
C LEU A 418 -32.95 31.23 9.05
N MET A 419 -33.12 30.43 8.00
CA MET A 419 -33.66 30.91 6.73
C MET A 419 -35.07 31.49 6.90
N LYS A 420 -35.97 30.73 7.53
CA LYS A 420 -37.39 31.11 7.62
C LYS A 420 -37.66 32.25 8.59
N HIS A 421 -36.94 32.31 9.71
CA HIS A 421 -37.24 33.24 10.81
C HIS A 421 -36.22 34.36 10.99
N LYS A 422 -35.00 34.20 10.47
CA LYS A 422 -33.99 35.26 10.46
C LYS A 422 -33.76 35.84 9.06
N GLY A 423 -34.38 35.27 8.03
CA GLY A 423 -34.24 35.75 6.66
C GLY A 423 -32.83 35.57 6.10
N MET A 424 -32.00 34.73 6.73
CA MET A 424 -30.62 34.51 6.27
C MET A 424 -30.63 33.73 4.97
N SER A 425 -29.83 34.21 4.01
CA SER A 425 -29.54 33.52 2.76
C SER A 425 -28.69 32.26 2.99
N PRO A 426 -28.67 31.30 2.03
CA PRO A 426 -27.77 30.17 2.08
C PRO A 426 -26.30 30.57 2.28
N ASP A 427 -25.82 31.59 1.57
CA ASP A 427 -24.42 32.06 1.64
C ASP A 427 -24.08 32.65 3.03
N GLU A 428 -25.00 33.40 3.64
CA GLU A 428 -24.83 33.92 5.00
C GLU A 428 -24.77 32.79 6.03
N ILE A 429 -25.58 31.75 5.87
CA ILE A 429 -25.55 30.57 6.75
C ILE A 429 -24.26 29.78 6.54
N GLU A 430 -23.85 29.56 5.29
CA GLU A 430 -22.58 28.87 4.98
C GLU A 430 -21.39 29.61 5.61
N THR A 431 -21.36 30.93 5.47
CA THR A 431 -20.35 31.79 6.09
C THR A 431 -20.38 31.67 7.61
N MET A 432 -21.56 31.76 8.24
CA MET A 432 -21.69 31.63 9.69
C MET A 432 -21.19 30.26 10.19
N LEU A 433 -21.60 29.18 9.53
CA LEU A 433 -21.26 27.82 9.93
C LEU A 433 -19.77 27.51 9.72
N ASN A 434 -19.11 28.11 8.72
CA ASN A 434 -17.69 27.86 8.44
C ASN A 434 -16.69 28.82 9.12
N MET A 435 -17.08 30.08 9.30
CA MET A 435 -16.15 31.17 9.65
C MET A 435 -16.47 31.86 10.99
N GLU A 436 -17.69 31.72 11.48
CA GLU A 436 -18.18 32.45 12.66
C GLU A 436 -18.67 31.54 13.80
N SER A 437 -18.52 30.22 13.65
CA SER A 437 -18.98 29.20 14.59
C SER A 437 -17.81 28.60 15.39
N GLY A 438 -17.99 27.38 15.91
CA GLY A 438 -16.92 26.60 16.54
C GLY A 438 -16.41 27.18 17.85
N LEU A 439 -15.14 26.93 18.15
CA LEU A 439 -14.44 27.46 19.32
C LEU A 439 -14.51 28.99 19.38
N LYS A 440 -14.40 29.68 18.23
CA LYS A 440 -14.51 31.14 18.13
C LYS A 440 -15.83 31.66 18.68
N ALA A 441 -16.95 31.06 18.28
CA ALA A 441 -18.27 31.45 18.80
C ALA A 441 -18.43 31.11 20.29
N LEU A 442 -18.01 29.93 20.71
CA LEU A 442 -18.20 29.46 22.08
C LEU A 442 -17.36 30.26 23.08
N SER A 443 -16.07 30.47 22.77
CA SER A 443 -15.17 31.29 23.58
C SER A 443 -15.57 32.77 23.55
N GLY A 444 -16.08 33.24 22.41
CA GLY A 444 -16.41 34.64 22.17
C GLY A 444 -15.21 35.54 21.88
N THR A 445 -14.01 34.96 21.77
CA THR A 445 -12.76 35.70 21.59
C THR A 445 -11.97 35.13 20.41
N SER A 446 -11.44 33.92 20.56
CA SER A 446 -10.58 33.27 19.57
C SER A 446 -11.05 31.85 19.25
N GLY A 447 -10.81 31.44 17.99
CA GLY A 447 -10.95 30.05 17.57
C GLY A 447 -9.69 29.23 17.80
N ASP A 448 -8.54 29.87 18.05
CA ASP A 448 -7.27 29.18 18.29
C ASP A 448 -7.29 28.52 19.67
N MET A 449 -7.06 27.21 19.72
CA MET A 449 -7.08 26.45 20.97
C MET A 449 -6.01 26.92 21.97
N ARG A 450 -4.90 27.52 21.50
CA ARG A 450 -3.86 28.06 22.39
C ARG A 450 -4.41 29.24 23.19
N ASP A 451 -5.09 30.16 22.51
CA ASP A 451 -5.73 31.32 23.14
C ASP A 451 -6.88 30.89 24.06
N VAL A 452 -7.72 29.95 23.60
CA VAL A 452 -8.82 29.40 24.40
C VAL A 452 -8.29 28.72 25.67
N ALA A 453 -7.23 27.92 25.57
CA ALA A 453 -6.62 27.28 26.74
C ALA A 453 -5.98 28.31 27.69
N ALA A 454 -5.29 29.32 27.17
CA ALA A 454 -4.70 30.39 27.99
C ALA A 454 -5.76 31.20 28.75
N ALA A 455 -6.85 31.56 28.07
CA ALA A 455 -7.99 32.24 28.68
C ALA A 455 -8.69 31.35 29.73
N ALA A 456 -8.87 30.06 29.43
CA ALA A 456 -9.44 29.10 30.38
C ALA A 456 -8.56 28.97 31.65
N ASN A 457 -7.23 28.91 31.49
CA ASN A 457 -6.28 28.87 32.62
C ASN A 457 -6.29 30.15 33.45
N SER A 458 -6.70 31.27 32.84
CA SER A 458 -6.89 32.56 33.51
C SER A 458 -8.29 32.72 34.11
N GLY A 459 -9.13 31.68 34.08
CA GLY A 459 -10.45 31.65 34.70
C GLY A 459 -11.62 32.12 33.83
N ASP A 460 -11.42 32.29 32.51
CA ASP A 460 -12.52 32.63 31.60
C ASP A 460 -13.49 31.45 31.46
N ARG A 461 -14.71 31.63 31.99
CA ARG A 461 -15.77 30.62 32.00
C ARG A 461 -16.23 30.20 30.59
N ARG A 462 -16.25 31.12 29.62
CA ARG A 462 -16.63 30.80 28.23
C ARG A 462 -15.54 29.98 27.55
N ALA A 463 -14.27 30.35 27.75
CA ALA A 463 -13.15 29.60 27.21
C ALA A 463 -13.06 28.19 27.81
N MET A 464 -13.26 28.04 29.13
CA MET A 464 -13.38 26.74 29.79
C MET A 464 -14.50 25.88 29.19
N MET A 465 -15.69 26.47 29.03
CA MET A 465 -16.84 25.79 28.42
C MET A 465 -16.56 25.39 26.96
N ALA A 466 -15.91 26.24 26.18
CA ALA A 466 -15.54 25.96 24.79
C ALA A 466 -14.57 24.76 24.69
N ALA A 467 -13.52 24.74 25.52
CA ALA A 467 -12.57 23.61 25.58
C ALA A 467 -13.26 22.31 26.02
N GLN A 468 -14.16 22.38 27.02
CA GLN A 468 -14.96 21.24 27.47
C GLN A 468 -15.89 20.72 26.39
N ALA A 469 -16.58 21.61 25.66
CA ALA A 469 -17.48 21.23 24.56
C ALA A 469 -16.73 20.54 23.43
N PHE A 470 -15.55 21.06 23.05
CA PHE A 470 -14.67 20.45 22.07
C PHE A 470 -14.24 19.04 22.50
N ALA A 471 -13.67 18.90 23.70
CA ALA A 471 -13.20 17.61 24.21
C ALA A 471 -14.34 16.61 24.41
N TYR A 472 -15.53 17.07 24.84
CA TYR A 472 -16.73 16.26 24.95
C TYR A 472 -17.16 15.70 23.59
N ARG A 473 -17.13 16.51 22.53
CA ARG A 473 -17.46 16.06 21.18
C ARG A 473 -16.46 15.01 20.68
N VAL A 474 -15.16 15.24 20.89
CA VAL A 474 -14.10 14.24 20.58
C VAL A 474 -14.37 12.94 21.33
N ARG A 475 -14.64 13.00 22.63
CA ARG A 475 -14.93 11.83 23.48
C ARG A 475 -16.14 11.02 22.98
N LYS A 476 -17.23 11.69 22.60
CA LYS A 476 -18.40 11.03 22.01
C LYS A 476 -18.05 10.26 20.74
N TYR A 477 -17.27 10.85 19.86
CA TYR A 477 -16.84 10.21 18.62
C TYR A 477 -15.90 9.02 18.89
N ILE A 478 -15.00 9.11 19.88
CA ILE A 478 -14.19 7.96 20.31
C ILE A 478 -15.11 6.81 20.76
N GLY A 479 -16.13 7.08 21.57
CA GLY A 479 -17.09 6.07 22.00
C GLY A 479 -17.89 5.47 20.84
N ALA A 480 -18.37 6.30 19.92
CA ALA A 480 -19.10 5.86 18.73
C ALA A 480 -18.25 4.94 17.85
N TYR A 481 -16.99 5.31 17.60
CA TYR A 481 -16.10 4.54 16.75
C TYR A 481 -15.51 3.31 17.44
N PHE A 482 -15.38 3.33 18.77
CA PHE A 482 -15.09 2.12 19.53
C PHE A 482 -16.21 1.08 19.33
N ALA A 483 -17.47 1.51 19.40
CA ALA A 483 -18.62 0.65 19.15
C ALA A 483 -18.66 0.15 17.70
N ALA A 484 -18.41 1.03 16.72
CA ALA A 484 -18.36 0.67 15.30
C ALA A 484 -17.28 -0.37 14.97
N LEU A 485 -16.12 -0.31 15.65
CA LEU A 485 -15.02 -1.26 15.48
C LEU A 485 -15.18 -2.57 16.27
N GLY A 486 -16.05 -2.58 17.29
CA GLY A 486 -16.22 -3.74 18.18
C GLY A 486 -14.98 -4.07 19.01
N GLY A 487 -14.12 -3.09 19.27
CA GLY A 487 -12.82 -3.24 19.92
C GLY A 487 -11.79 -2.24 19.37
N LEU A 488 -10.69 -2.04 20.10
CA LEU A 488 -9.69 -1.04 19.74
C LEU A 488 -8.29 -1.46 20.19
N ASP A 489 -7.32 -1.43 19.27
CA ASP A 489 -5.91 -1.64 19.61
C ASP A 489 -5.24 -0.31 19.99
N ALA A 490 -5.51 0.75 19.23
CA ALA A 490 -4.88 2.05 19.44
C ALA A 490 -5.81 3.25 19.22
N LEU A 491 -5.70 4.23 20.12
CA LEU A 491 -6.24 5.58 19.98
C LEU A 491 -5.07 6.54 19.68
N VAL A 492 -5.11 7.24 18.56
CA VAL A 492 -4.00 8.07 18.08
C VAL A 492 -4.43 9.52 18.02
N PHE A 493 -3.71 10.42 18.69
CA PHE A 493 -3.87 11.87 18.56
C PHE A 493 -2.81 12.44 17.61
N THR A 494 -3.24 13.28 16.68
CA THR A 494 -2.38 13.97 15.71
C THR A 494 -2.99 15.33 15.37
N GLY A 495 -2.30 16.14 14.57
CA GLY A 495 -2.71 17.49 14.22
C GLY A 495 -2.36 18.50 15.32
N GLY A 496 -2.35 19.79 14.97
CA GLY A 496 -1.80 20.84 15.83
C GLY A 496 -2.35 20.86 17.27
N ILE A 497 -3.65 20.64 17.48
CA ILE A 497 -4.24 20.53 18.82
C ILE A 497 -3.90 19.17 19.45
N GLY A 498 -4.02 18.09 18.69
CA GLY A 498 -3.83 16.72 19.19
C GLY A 498 -2.41 16.44 19.65
N GLU A 499 -1.43 17.05 18.99
CA GLU A 499 0.00 16.96 19.32
C GLU A 499 0.37 17.84 20.52
N ASN A 500 -0.15 19.07 20.56
CA ASN A 500 0.34 20.08 21.50
C ASN A 500 -0.47 20.21 22.79
N SER A 501 -1.75 19.80 22.80
CA SER A 501 -2.63 20.06 23.95
C SER A 501 -2.85 18.82 24.82
N ALA A 502 -1.95 18.63 25.80
CA ALA A 502 -2.08 17.57 26.81
C ALA A 502 -3.41 17.64 27.57
N GLY A 503 -3.90 18.85 27.88
CA GLY A 503 -5.18 19.05 28.56
C GLY A 503 -6.39 18.60 27.73
N ILE A 504 -6.38 18.88 26.41
CA ILE A 504 -7.47 18.41 25.52
C ILE A 504 -7.44 16.89 25.38
N ARG A 505 -6.25 16.27 25.24
CA ARG A 505 -6.13 14.80 25.25
C ARG A 505 -6.68 14.20 26.53
N ALA A 506 -6.35 14.78 27.68
CA ALA A 506 -6.84 14.33 28.98
C ALA A 506 -8.36 14.42 29.09
N LEU A 507 -8.94 15.57 28.73
CA LEU A 507 -10.39 15.76 28.73
C LEU A 507 -11.10 14.82 27.74
N ALA A 508 -10.52 14.58 26.56
CA ALA A 508 -11.09 13.68 25.56
C ALA A 508 -11.11 12.21 26.03
N CYS A 509 -10.08 11.77 26.75
CA CYS A 509 -9.99 10.40 27.28
C CYS A 509 -10.69 10.20 28.64
N GLN A 510 -11.08 11.28 29.32
CA GLN A 510 -11.66 11.21 30.67
C GLN A 510 -12.92 10.33 30.70
N GLY A 511 -12.93 9.33 31.58
CA GLY A 511 -14.07 8.42 31.76
C GLY A 511 -14.13 7.25 30.77
N LEU A 512 -13.16 7.08 29.87
CA LEU A 512 -13.11 5.98 28.90
C LEU A 512 -12.42 4.71 29.42
N TRP A 513 -12.11 4.63 30.71
CA TRP A 513 -11.41 3.50 31.32
C TRP A 513 -12.16 2.16 31.21
N HIS A 514 -13.49 2.19 31.21
CA HIS A 514 -14.31 0.99 30.95
C HIS A 514 -14.16 0.45 29.52
N LEU A 515 -13.76 1.30 28.57
CA LEU A 515 -13.41 0.90 27.21
C LEU A 515 -11.94 0.48 27.10
N GLY A 516 -11.21 0.41 28.22
CA GLY A 516 -9.80 0.07 28.28
C GLY A 516 -8.85 1.19 27.84
N ILE A 517 -9.33 2.44 27.75
CA ILE A 517 -8.54 3.63 27.38
C ILE A 517 -8.17 4.39 28.66
N LEU A 518 -6.90 4.32 29.03
CA LEU A 518 -6.32 5.03 30.17
C LEU A 518 -5.03 5.73 29.75
N ILE A 519 -4.84 6.96 30.20
CA ILE A 519 -3.64 7.76 29.92
C ILE A 519 -2.78 7.91 31.17
N ASP A 520 -1.46 7.85 30.98
CA ASP A 520 -0.48 8.27 31.97
C ASP A 520 -0.33 9.79 31.88
N GLU A 521 -0.81 10.49 32.90
CA GLU A 521 -0.81 11.95 32.92
C GLU A 521 0.60 12.57 32.98
N VAL A 522 1.60 11.84 33.48
CA VAL A 522 2.99 12.30 33.47
C VAL A 522 3.53 12.23 32.05
N ARG A 523 3.38 11.07 31.37
CA ARG A 523 3.79 10.92 29.96
C ARG A 523 3.04 11.87 29.03
N ASN A 524 1.75 12.06 29.27
CA ASN A 524 0.91 12.97 28.48
C ASN A 524 1.43 14.42 28.51
N ARG A 525 1.93 14.89 29.66
CA ARG A 525 2.54 16.22 29.79
C ARG A 525 3.97 16.32 29.26
N GLN A 526 4.65 15.19 29.12
CA GLN A 526 6.06 15.12 28.66
C GLN A 526 6.21 14.97 27.15
N VAL A 527 5.11 14.94 26.39
CA VAL A 527 5.16 14.93 24.93
C VAL A 527 5.93 16.15 24.43
N ASP A 528 7.08 15.91 23.81
CA ASP A 528 7.95 16.95 23.27
C ASP A 528 7.56 17.24 21.82
N VAL A 529 6.93 18.39 21.62
CA VAL A 529 6.42 18.84 20.32
C VAL A 529 7.51 19.37 19.39
N SER A 530 8.74 19.53 19.88
CA SER A 530 9.88 19.96 19.08
C SER A 530 10.55 18.82 18.31
N ARG A 531 10.19 17.57 18.63
CA ARG A 531 10.75 16.37 18.01
C ARG A 531 9.67 15.58 17.30
N ASN A 532 9.89 15.33 16.01
CA ASN A 532 9.04 14.42 15.25
C ASN A 532 9.14 13.00 15.82
N GLY A 533 8.00 12.32 15.95
CA GLY A 533 7.96 10.95 16.44
C GLY A 533 6.61 10.53 17.00
N VAL A 534 6.60 9.35 17.60
CA VAL A 534 5.44 8.72 18.25
C VAL A 534 5.68 8.64 19.76
N TYR A 535 4.72 9.10 20.55
CA TYR A 535 4.77 9.09 22.02
C TYR A 535 3.66 8.20 22.56
N ASP A 536 4.01 7.16 23.32
CA ASP A 536 3.05 6.35 24.06
C ASP A 536 2.70 7.05 25.39
N ILE A 537 1.46 7.54 25.46
CA ILE A 537 0.89 8.20 26.64
C ILE A 537 -0.10 7.30 27.37
N SER A 538 -0.16 6.00 27.04
CA SER A 538 -1.03 5.06 27.75
C SER A 538 -0.52 4.77 29.16
N ASP A 539 -1.46 4.61 30.08
CA ASP A 539 -1.21 4.02 31.39
C ASP A 539 -0.79 2.55 31.23
N PRO A 540 0.12 2.01 32.06
CA PRO A 540 0.52 0.60 32.02
C PRO A 540 -0.64 -0.41 32.11
N HIS A 541 -1.77 -0.04 32.73
CA HIS A 541 -2.98 -0.86 32.82
C HIS A 541 -3.98 -0.63 31.69
N SER A 542 -3.69 0.29 30.76
CA SER A 542 -4.52 0.53 29.58
C SER A 542 -4.51 -0.70 28.66
N LYS A 543 -5.69 -1.17 28.27
CA LYS A 543 -5.82 -2.25 27.26
C LYS A 543 -5.61 -1.72 25.85
N VAL A 544 -5.96 -0.45 25.63
CA VAL A 544 -5.78 0.28 24.37
C VAL A 544 -4.52 1.12 24.47
N LYS A 545 -3.68 1.10 23.43
CA LYS A 545 -2.54 2.02 23.32
C LYS A 545 -3.01 3.42 22.98
N VAL A 546 -2.55 4.43 23.71
CA VAL A 546 -2.89 5.83 23.46
C VAL A 546 -1.63 6.53 23.01
N LEU A 547 -1.60 6.92 21.74
CA LEU A 547 -0.41 7.43 21.08
C LEU A 547 -0.61 8.88 20.67
N VAL A 548 0.47 9.67 20.72
CA VAL A 548 0.54 10.97 20.05
C VAL A 548 1.52 10.84 18.88
N VAL A 549 1.05 11.15 17.67
CA VAL A 549 1.82 11.05 16.44
C VAL A 549 1.91 12.42 15.79
N HIS A 550 3.13 12.91 15.59
CA HIS A 550 3.38 14.17 14.90
C HIS A 550 2.99 14.07 13.41
N SER A 551 2.05 14.91 12.98
CA SER A 551 1.51 14.88 11.62
C SER A 551 2.54 15.36 10.61
N ASN A 552 2.75 14.59 9.55
CA ASN A 552 3.52 15.05 8.39
C ASN A 552 2.83 14.69 7.07
N PRO A 553 1.71 15.37 6.72
CA PRO A 553 0.98 15.09 5.49
C PRO A 553 1.82 15.35 4.23
N ALA A 554 2.79 16.28 4.29
CA ALA A 554 3.69 16.56 3.17
C ALA A 554 4.58 15.34 2.86
N ARG A 555 5.14 14.70 3.89
CA ARG A 555 5.88 13.44 3.76
C ARG A 555 5.00 12.31 3.24
N MET A 556 3.73 12.25 3.64
CA MET A 556 2.77 11.29 3.07
C MET A 556 2.54 11.53 1.58
N ILE A 557 2.39 12.78 1.14
CA ILE A 557 2.24 13.13 -0.29
C ILE A 557 3.52 12.77 -1.07
N ALA A 558 4.71 13.04 -0.51
CA ALA A 558 5.97 12.67 -1.11
C ALA A 558 6.09 11.15 -1.28
N ARG A 559 5.71 10.38 -0.25
CA ARG A 559 5.62 8.92 -0.30
C ARG A 559 4.67 8.45 -1.39
N GLU A 560 3.46 9.00 -1.45
CA GLU A 560 2.49 8.66 -2.50
C GLU A 560 3.01 9.02 -3.89
N THR A 561 3.77 10.11 -4.02
CA THR A 561 4.43 10.52 -5.26
C THR A 561 5.48 9.49 -5.69
N LEU A 562 6.38 9.09 -4.79
CA LEU A 562 7.35 8.01 -5.06
C LEU A 562 6.67 6.70 -5.43
N ARG A 563 5.61 6.34 -4.69
CA ARG A 563 4.83 5.13 -4.91
C ARG A 563 4.27 5.10 -6.33
N VAL A 564 3.57 6.15 -6.72
CA VAL A 564 2.93 6.26 -8.04
C VAL A 564 3.97 6.28 -9.17
N LEU A 565 5.09 6.98 -8.99
CA LEU A 565 6.14 7.04 -10.01
C LEU A 565 6.92 5.74 -10.14
N GLY A 566 7.24 5.08 -9.02
CA GLY A 566 7.89 3.77 -9.02
C GLY A 566 7.04 2.68 -9.66
N TYR A 567 5.71 2.86 -9.69
CA TYR A 567 4.79 1.94 -10.36
C TYR A 567 4.54 2.29 -11.81
N ARG A 568 4.97 3.46 -12.31
CA ARG A 568 4.65 3.92 -13.66
C ARG A 568 5.19 2.96 -14.72
N ASP A 569 6.50 2.70 -14.71
CA ASP A 569 7.14 1.86 -15.71
C ASP A 569 6.62 0.41 -15.65
N ILE A 570 6.36 -0.07 -14.43
CA ILE A 570 5.81 -1.40 -14.18
C ILE A 570 4.37 -1.51 -14.67
N SER A 571 3.53 -0.50 -14.40
CA SER A 571 2.14 -0.46 -14.84
C SER A 571 2.03 -0.28 -16.35
N GLU A 572 2.90 0.55 -16.96
CA GLU A 572 3.00 0.66 -18.42
C GLU A 572 3.45 -0.65 -19.07
N MET A 573 4.43 -1.34 -18.48
CA MET A 573 4.85 -2.67 -18.92
C MET A 573 3.70 -3.70 -18.80
N MET A 574 3.00 -3.73 -17.66
CA MET A 574 1.86 -4.63 -17.42
C MET A 574 0.73 -4.38 -18.43
N ARG A 575 0.35 -3.11 -18.66
CA ARG A 575 -0.66 -2.73 -19.66
C ARG A 575 -0.29 -3.14 -21.08
N ARG A 576 1.00 -3.14 -21.42
CA ARG A 576 1.50 -3.61 -22.72
C ARG A 576 1.47 -5.14 -22.84
N GLN A 577 1.76 -5.87 -21.76
CA GLN A 577 1.77 -7.33 -21.79
C GLN A 577 0.37 -7.94 -21.96
N LYS A 578 -0.70 -7.26 -21.48
CA LYS A 578 -2.10 -7.73 -21.54
C LYS A 578 -2.26 -9.22 -21.25
N ARG A 579 -1.55 -9.74 -20.26
CA ARG A 579 -1.67 -11.15 -19.85
C ARG A 579 -3.00 -11.35 -19.13
N PRO A 580 -3.86 -12.29 -19.59
CA PRO A 580 -5.16 -12.51 -18.98
C PRO A 580 -5.01 -13.23 -17.64
N ILE A 581 -5.79 -12.80 -16.66
CA ILE A 581 -5.94 -13.44 -15.36
C ILE A 581 -7.36 -14.04 -15.33
N PRO A 582 -7.51 -15.37 -15.26
CA PRO A 582 -8.82 -15.98 -15.08
C PRO A 582 -9.49 -15.46 -13.82
N ILE A 583 -10.80 -15.17 -13.88
CA ILE A 583 -11.57 -14.72 -12.72
C ILE A 583 -12.60 -15.79 -12.37
N ALA A 584 -12.55 -16.26 -11.14
CA ALA A 584 -13.54 -17.13 -10.52
C ALA A 584 -14.40 -16.36 -9.52
N VAL A 585 -15.71 -16.55 -9.64
CA VAL A 585 -16.66 -16.08 -8.64
C VAL A 585 -16.75 -17.15 -7.54
N SER A 586 -16.25 -16.81 -6.36
CA SER A 586 -16.30 -17.68 -5.18
C SER A 586 -17.73 -17.69 -4.65
N ALA A 587 -18.42 -18.81 -4.87
CA ALA A 587 -19.70 -19.08 -4.23
C ALA A 587 -19.52 -19.26 -2.71
N HIS A 588 -20.58 -19.04 -1.95
CA HIS A 588 -20.59 -19.32 -0.52
C HIS A 588 -20.17 -20.77 -0.23
N HIS A 589 -19.35 -20.96 0.80
CA HIS A 589 -18.87 -22.28 1.15
C HIS A 589 -18.34 -22.35 2.58
N VAL A 590 -18.07 -23.57 3.04
CA VAL A 590 -17.50 -23.83 4.36
C VAL A 590 -16.24 -24.66 4.24
N HIS A 591 -15.19 -24.22 4.92
CA HIS A 591 -14.06 -25.07 5.28
C HIS A 591 -14.27 -25.57 6.71
N LEU A 592 -14.20 -26.89 6.91
CA LEU A 592 -14.43 -27.50 8.22
C LEU A 592 -13.12 -27.96 8.87
N SER A 593 -13.07 -27.93 10.20
CA SER A 593 -12.05 -28.63 10.98
C SER A 593 -12.37 -30.13 11.07
N PRO A 594 -11.38 -31.00 11.28
CA PRO A 594 -11.62 -32.43 11.49
C PRO A 594 -12.69 -32.70 12.56
N GLU A 595 -12.62 -32.00 13.69
CA GLU A 595 -13.60 -32.09 14.78
C GLU A 595 -15.02 -31.75 14.30
N HIS A 596 -15.18 -30.68 13.52
CA HIS A 596 -16.50 -30.28 13.02
C HIS A 596 -16.99 -31.18 11.89
N VAL A 597 -16.10 -31.79 11.09
CA VAL A 597 -16.51 -32.86 10.17
C VAL A 597 -17.17 -33.99 10.94
N GLU A 598 -16.55 -34.43 12.03
CA GLU A 598 -17.10 -35.52 12.85
C GLU A 598 -18.41 -35.11 13.54
N ALA A 599 -18.47 -33.91 14.10
CA ALA A 599 -19.69 -33.43 14.76
C ALA A 599 -20.89 -33.30 13.80
N LEU A 600 -20.64 -32.92 12.54
CA LEU A 600 -21.70 -32.67 11.55
C LEU A 600 -22.10 -33.93 10.77
N PHE A 601 -21.16 -34.85 10.53
CA PHE A 601 -21.35 -36.01 9.64
C PHE A 601 -21.16 -37.39 10.32
N GLY A 602 -20.64 -37.43 11.55
CA GLY A 602 -20.44 -38.63 12.36
C GLY A 602 -18.97 -38.91 12.70
N GLU A 603 -18.73 -39.64 13.79
CA GLU A 603 -17.38 -39.99 14.26
C GLU A 603 -16.56 -40.72 13.17
N GLY A 604 -15.32 -40.27 12.95
CA GLY A 604 -14.42 -40.82 11.93
C GLY A 604 -14.82 -40.57 10.46
N TYR A 605 -15.82 -39.71 10.21
CA TYR A 605 -16.30 -39.43 8.86
C TYR A 605 -15.22 -38.75 8.00
N LYS A 606 -15.14 -39.13 6.72
CA LYS A 606 -14.23 -38.52 5.72
C LYS A 606 -15.06 -37.86 4.62
N LEU A 607 -14.74 -36.59 4.33
CA LEU A 607 -15.38 -35.84 3.27
C LEU A 607 -15.18 -36.52 1.91
N THR A 608 -16.21 -36.47 1.07
CA THR A 608 -16.25 -37.14 -0.23
C THR A 608 -15.96 -36.14 -1.35
N PRO A 609 -14.83 -36.24 -2.07
CA PRO A 609 -14.55 -35.32 -3.19
C PRO A 609 -15.57 -35.49 -4.31
N ALA A 610 -16.20 -34.38 -4.74
CA ALA A 610 -17.12 -34.35 -5.88
C ALA A 610 -16.40 -33.91 -7.16
N PHE A 611 -15.69 -32.77 -7.12
CA PHE A 611 -14.88 -32.29 -8.24
C PHE A 611 -13.73 -31.41 -7.74
N GLU A 612 -12.62 -31.43 -8.48
CA GLU A 612 -11.47 -30.59 -8.19
C GLU A 612 -11.78 -29.11 -8.45
N LEU A 613 -11.24 -28.25 -7.59
CA LEU A 613 -11.26 -26.81 -7.81
C LEU A 613 -10.04 -26.39 -8.64
N SER A 614 -10.06 -25.16 -9.13
CA SER A 614 -8.97 -24.55 -9.90
C SER A 614 -7.62 -24.59 -9.16
N GLN A 615 -7.66 -24.41 -7.83
CA GLN A 615 -6.49 -24.42 -6.96
C GLN A 615 -6.04 -25.86 -6.63
N PRO A 616 -4.79 -26.22 -6.92
CA PRO A 616 -4.25 -27.57 -6.68
C PRO A 616 -4.50 -28.10 -5.27
N GLY A 617 -5.03 -29.32 -5.20
CA GLY A 617 -5.29 -30.02 -3.93
C GLY A 617 -6.52 -29.53 -3.17
N GLN A 618 -7.29 -28.58 -3.70
CA GLN A 618 -8.60 -28.20 -3.16
C GLN A 618 -9.71 -28.87 -3.99
N TYR A 619 -10.79 -29.28 -3.33
CA TYR A 619 -11.94 -29.91 -3.99
C TYR A 619 -13.25 -29.50 -3.33
N ALA A 620 -14.30 -29.41 -4.15
CA ALA A 620 -15.66 -29.34 -3.65
C ALA A 620 -16.08 -30.74 -3.20
N CYS A 621 -16.73 -30.85 -2.05
CA CYS A 621 -17.20 -32.12 -1.52
C CYS A 621 -18.65 -32.39 -1.92
N GLU A 622 -19.10 -33.65 -1.93
CA GLU A 622 -20.52 -33.99 -2.11
C GLU A 622 -21.37 -33.43 -0.97
N GLU A 623 -20.78 -33.33 0.21
CA GLU A 623 -21.41 -32.83 1.42
C GLU A 623 -21.81 -31.36 1.31
N THR A 624 -22.96 -31.06 1.91
CA THR A 624 -23.43 -29.70 2.13
C THR A 624 -23.94 -29.55 3.56
N VAL A 625 -23.90 -28.32 4.06
CA VAL A 625 -24.38 -27.95 5.39
C VAL A 625 -25.43 -26.85 5.28
N THR A 626 -26.15 -26.62 6.38
CA THR A 626 -27.04 -25.46 6.51
C THR A 626 -26.41 -24.45 7.45
N LEU A 627 -26.25 -23.21 6.99
CA LEU A 627 -25.84 -22.09 7.85
C LEU A 627 -27.08 -21.51 8.51
N VAL A 628 -27.08 -21.39 9.83
CA VAL A 628 -28.21 -20.92 10.62
C VAL A 628 -27.78 -19.66 11.36
N GLY A 629 -28.29 -18.52 10.89
CA GLY A 629 -28.07 -17.21 11.52
C GLY A 629 -29.26 -16.80 12.42
N PRO A 630 -29.14 -15.67 13.14
CA PRO A 630 -30.22 -15.16 13.99
C PRO A 630 -31.54 -14.89 13.28
N ARG A 631 -31.50 -14.59 11.97
CA ARG A 631 -32.68 -14.19 11.20
C ARG A 631 -33.25 -15.30 10.33
N ARG A 632 -32.41 -15.96 9.53
CA ARG A 632 -32.78 -17.06 8.62
C ARG A 632 -31.64 -18.05 8.49
N GLU A 633 -31.90 -19.13 7.77
CA GLU A 633 -30.91 -20.12 7.38
C GLU A 633 -30.62 -20.07 5.87
N ILE A 634 -29.47 -20.60 5.50
CA ILE A 634 -29.03 -20.83 4.12
C ILE A 634 -28.72 -22.33 4.01
N PRO A 635 -29.60 -23.12 3.36
CA PRO A 635 -29.40 -24.55 3.19
C PRO A 635 -28.46 -24.85 2.00
N ARG A 636 -27.89 -26.06 2.00
CA ARG A 636 -27.08 -26.61 0.90
C ARG A 636 -25.80 -25.84 0.59
N VAL A 637 -25.19 -25.23 1.60
CA VAL A 637 -23.88 -24.58 1.48
C VAL A 637 -22.81 -25.65 1.32
N ARG A 638 -21.99 -25.51 0.27
CA ARG A 638 -20.98 -26.50 -0.12
C ARG A 638 -19.86 -26.59 0.91
N VAL A 639 -19.44 -27.81 1.24
CA VAL A 639 -18.20 -28.03 2.00
C VAL A 639 -17.03 -28.13 1.03
N LEU A 640 -15.92 -27.44 1.33
CA LEU A 640 -14.66 -27.56 0.59
C LEU A 640 -13.63 -28.35 1.38
N GLY A 641 -12.95 -29.26 0.69
CA GLY A 641 -11.86 -30.06 1.23
C GLY A 641 -10.48 -29.65 0.68
N PRO A 642 -9.40 -30.09 1.35
CA PRO A 642 -9.39 -30.89 2.57
C PRO A 642 -9.80 -30.08 3.82
N PRO A 643 -10.13 -30.77 4.94
CA PRO A 643 -10.37 -30.11 6.22
C PRO A 643 -9.19 -29.20 6.63
N ARG A 644 -9.48 -28.09 7.31
CA ARG A 644 -8.49 -27.09 7.76
C ARG A 644 -8.31 -27.13 9.29
N GLY A 645 -7.32 -26.41 9.81
CA GLY A 645 -7.10 -26.33 11.26
C GLY A 645 -8.25 -25.66 12.03
N GLU A 646 -8.90 -24.67 11.42
CA GLU A 646 -10.09 -24.00 11.95
C GLU A 646 -11.23 -24.04 10.94
N THR A 647 -12.47 -23.99 11.45
CA THR A 647 -13.66 -23.88 10.60
C THR A 647 -13.88 -22.43 10.18
N GLN A 648 -14.18 -22.23 8.91
CA GLN A 648 -14.41 -20.93 8.29
C GLN A 648 -15.61 -21.01 7.36
N VAL A 649 -16.45 -19.98 7.40
CA VAL A 649 -17.60 -19.82 6.51
C VAL A 649 -17.38 -18.56 5.68
N GLU A 650 -17.41 -18.71 4.36
CA GLU A 650 -17.38 -17.57 3.43
C GLU A 650 -18.79 -17.36 2.86
N ILE A 651 -19.30 -16.14 3.02
CA ILE A 651 -20.62 -15.72 2.54
C ILE A 651 -20.52 -14.43 1.72
N SER A 652 -21.56 -14.14 0.95
CA SER A 652 -21.78 -12.83 0.31
C SER A 652 -22.42 -11.82 1.27
N ARG A 653 -22.44 -10.54 0.87
CA ARG A 653 -23.07 -9.45 1.64
C ARG A 653 -24.60 -9.59 1.66
N THR A 654 -25.17 -10.09 0.58
CA THR A 654 -26.59 -10.46 0.53
C THR A 654 -26.94 -11.51 1.59
N GLU A 655 -26.06 -12.48 1.78
CA GLU A 655 -26.25 -13.59 2.71
C GLU A 655 -26.00 -13.21 4.17
N GLU A 656 -25.05 -12.31 4.41
CA GLU A 656 -24.86 -11.64 5.70
C GLU A 656 -26.21 -11.08 6.20
N PHE A 657 -26.92 -10.33 5.35
CA PHE A 657 -28.22 -9.75 5.69
C PHE A 657 -29.33 -10.80 5.87
N GLN A 658 -29.30 -11.86 5.07
CA GLN A 658 -30.24 -12.98 5.19
C GLN A 658 -30.07 -13.71 6.52
N LEU A 659 -28.83 -14.04 6.89
CA LEU A 659 -28.48 -14.70 8.14
C LEU A 659 -28.72 -13.79 9.34
N GLY A 660 -28.63 -12.46 9.17
CA GLY A 660 -28.78 -11.50 10.26
C GLY A 660 -27.52 -11.40 11.13
N ILE A 661 -26.36 -11.55 10.50
CA ILE A 661 -25.03 -11.34 11.12
C ILE A 661 -24.36 -10.15 10.44
N ASN A 662 -23.27 -9.63 11.01
CA ASN A 662 -22.46 -8.57 10.38
C ASN A 662 -21.05 -9.12 10.13
N ALA A 663 -20.85 -9.75 8.98
CA ALA A 663 -19.61 -10.44 8.63
C ALA A 663 -18.62 -9.44 7.97
N PRO A 664 -17.40 -9.29 8.50
CA PRO A 664 -16.43 -8.35 7.93
C PRO A 664 -15.79 -8.91 6.65
N VAL A 665 -15.31 -8.00 5.79
CA VAL A 665 -14.45 -8.37 4.67
C VAL A 665 -13.05 -8.71 5.19
N ARG A 666 -12.61 -9.95 4.96
CA ARG A 666 -11.35 -10.49 5.48
C ARG A 666 -10.66 -11.42 4.49
N MET A 667 -9.34 -11.58 4.65
CA MET A 667 -8.62 -12.64 3.96
C MET A 667 -9.01 -14.00 4.54
N SER A 668 -9.11 -15.03 3.71
CA SER A 668 -9.29 -16.41 4.20
C SER A 668 -8.20 -16.75 5.22
N GLY A 669 -8.61 -17.26 6.38
CA GLY A 669 -7.76 -17.54 7.54
C GLY A 669 -7.66 -16.42 8.57
N ASP A 670 -8.11 -15.19 8.26
CA ASP A 670 -8.17 -14.07 9.20
C ASP A 670 -9.53 -14.06 9.92
N LEU A 671 -9.65 -14.90 10.95
CA LEU A 671 -10.92 -15.18 11.63
C LEU A 671 -11.10 -14.43 12.96
N GLU A 672 -10.11 -13.66 13.41
CA GLU A 672 -10.16 -12.99 14.71
C GLU A 672 -11.21 -11.87 14.74
N GLY A 673 -12.05 -11.85 15.78
CA GLY A 673 -13.10 -10.86 15.94
C GLY A 673 -14.24 -10.93 14.90
N THR A 674 -14.30 -12.02 14.12
CA THR A 674 -15.40 -12.30 13.18
C THR A 674 -16.60 -12.88 13.93
N PRO A 675 -17.84 -12.70 13.43
CA PRO A 675 -19.00 -13.32 14.02
C PRO A 675 -18.99 -14.84 13.82
N GLY A 676 -19.72 -15.53 14.69
CA GLY A 676 -20.07 -16.94 14.54
C GLY A 676 -21.50 -17.15 14.04
N LEU A 677 -21.86 -18.41 13.81
CA LEU A 677 -23.22 -18.87 13.48
C LEU A 677 -23.35 -20.36 13.84
N ILE A 678 -24.54 -20.94 13.65
CA ILE A 678 -24.72 -22.39 13.80
C ILE A 678 -24.59 -23.06 12.43
N ILE A 679 -23.73 -24.08 12.33
CA ILE A 679 -23.65 -24.96 11.18
C ILE A 679 -24.42 -26.24 11.50
N ARG A 680 -25.39 -26.60 10.67
CA ARG A 680 -26.16 -27.84 10.79
C ARG A 680 -25.78 -28.83 9.69
N GLY A 681 -25.40 -30.02 10.10
CA GLY A 681 -25.14 -31.18 9.25
C GLY A 681 -26.18 -32.28 9.46
N PRO A 682 -26.07 -33.40 8.74
CA PRO A 682 -27.02 -34.51 8.83
C PRO A 682 -26.98 -35.28 10.16
N LYS A 683 -25.88 -35.20 10.93
CA LYS A 683 -25.71 -35.92 12.21
C LYS A 683 -25.71 -35.02 13.44
N GLY A 684 -25.56 -33.72 13.27
CA GLY A 684 -25.45 -32.79 14.39
C GLY A 684 -25.38 -31.32 13.98
N GLU A 685 -25.21 -30.47 14.98
CA GLU A 685 -25.02 -29.04 14.82
C GLU A 685 -23.75 -28.60 15.57
N VAL A 686 -23.05 -27.62 15.01
CA VAL A 686 -21.90 -26.96 15.61
C VAL A 686 -22.23 -25.49 15.75
N LYS A 687 -22.10 -24.96 16.97
CA LYS A 687 -22.14 -23.52 17.19
C LYS A 687 -20.72 -22.97 17.05
N LEU A 688 -20.51 -22.14 16.03
CA LEU A 688 -19.30 -21.36 15.89
C LEU A 688 -19.40 -20.09 16.73
N ASP A 689 -18.35 -19.80 17.49
CA ASP A 689 -18.21 -18.52 18.20
C ASP A 689 -17.58 -17.43 17.31
N LYS A 690 -16.79 -17.84 16.31
CA LYS A 690 -16.15 -17.00 15.28
C LYS A 690 -16.00 -17.80 13.98
N GLY A 691 -15.66 -17.14 12.88
CA GLY A 691 -15.22 -17.78 11.64
C GLY A 691 -16.02 -17.43 10.39
N VAL A 692 -16.99 -16.51 10.48
CA VAL A 692 -17.79 -16.10 9.33
C VAL A 692 -17.26 -14.79 8.73
N ILE A 693 -16.92 -14.83 7.45
CA ILE A 693 -16.32 -13.70 6.73
C ILE A 693 -16.99 -13.48 5.37
N ILE A 694 -16.84 -12.26 4.84
CA ILE A 694 -16.94 -12.01 3.40
C ILE A 694 -15.51 -12.07 2.86
N ALA A 695 -15.28 -12.91 1.85
CA ALA A 695 -13.95 -13.12 1.30
C ALA A 695 -13.45 -11.84 0.64
N HIS A 696 -12.26 -11.38 1.03
CA HIS A 696 -11.61 -10.27 0.35
C HIS A 696 -11.08 -10.74 -1.00
N ARG A 697 -11.43 -10.02 -2.07
CA ARG A 697 -10.95 -10.31 -3.42
C ARG A 697 -9.42 -10.41 -3.50
N HIS A 698 -8.93 -11.42 -4.18
CA HIS A 698 -7.50 -11.71 -4.24
C HIS A 698 -7.13 -12.47 -5.50
N ILE A 699 -5.84 -12.49 -5.85
CA ILE A 699 -5.29 -13.28 -6.95
C ILE A 699 -4.35 -14.32 -6.35
N HIS A 700 -4.60 -15.59 -6.65
CA HIS A 700 -3.64 -16.66 -6.44
C HIS A 700 -2.61 -16.65 -7.56
N MET A 701 -1.32 -16.69 -7.23
CA MET A 701 -0.21 -16.73 -8.18
C MET A 701 0.83 -17.75 -7.73
N SER A 702 1.39 -18.50 -8.68
CA SER A 702 2.66 -19.18 -8.43
C SER A 702 3.82 -18.16 -8.37
N PRO A 703 4.99 -18.50 -7.80
CA PRO A 703 6.16 -17.63 -7.87
C PRO A 703 6.57 -17.26 -9.31
N GLU A 704 6.34 -18.16 -10.26
CA GLU A 704 6.57 -17.90 -11.68
C GLU A 704 5.58 -16.89 -12.24
N ASP A 705 4.28 -17.03 -11.94
CA ASP A 705 3.26 -16.05 -12.34
C ASP A 705 3.59 -14.68 -11.78
N ALA A 706 3.87 -14.60 -10.48
CA ALA A 706 4.21 -13.35 -9.80
C ALA A 706 5.41 -12.67 -10.48
N LEU A 707 6.48 -13.43 -10.76
CA LEU A 707 7.65 -12.93 -11.50
C LEU A 707 7.26 -12.42 -12.90
N LEU A 708 6.46 -13.19 -13.63
CA LEU A 708 6.03 -12.86 -14.98
C LEU A 708 5.19 -11.57 -15.04
N PHE A 709 4.35 -11.36 -14.04
CA PHE A 709 3.58 -10.12 -13.89
C PHE A 709 4.39 -8.99 -13.25
N GLY A 710 5.59 -9.25 -12.70
CA GLY A 710 6.37 -8.26 -11.95
C GLY A 710 5.73 -7.90 -10.60
N LEU A 711 5.03 -8.85 -9.99
CA LEU A 711 4.31 -8.75 -8.71
C LEU A 711 5.02 -9.55 -7.60
N LYS A 712 4.71 -9.19 -6.36
CA LYS A 712 5.19 -9.83 -5.13
C LYS A 712 4.01 -10.30 -4.28
N ASP A 713 4.26 -11.20 -3.35
CA ASP A 713 3.26 -11.58 -2.35
C ASP A 713 2.75 -10.34 -1.61
N LYS A 714 1.44 -10.27 -1.39
CA LYS A 714 0.73 -9.17 -0.71
C LYS A 714 0.75 -7.82 -1.44
N ASP A 715 1.20 -7.78 -2.68
CA ASP A 715 0.90 -6.64 -3.55
C ASP A 715 -0.62 -6.42 -3.62
N VAL A 716 -1.04 -5.17 -3.67
CA VAL A 716 -2.43 -4.78 -3.91
C VAL A 716 -2.47 -4.17 -5.30
N VAL A 717 -3.31 -4.72 -6.18
CA VAL A 717 -3.34 -4.38 -7.60
C VAL A 717 -4.74 -3.99 -8.04
N MET A 718 -4.79 -3.27 -9.16
CA MET A 718 -6.00 -3.02 -9.91
C MET A 718 -6.12 -4.02 -11.05
N VAL A 719 -7.28 -4.64 -11.19
CA VAL A 719 -7.59 -5.56 -12.29
C VAL A 719 -8.73 -4.99 -13.11
N ARG A 720 -8.46 -4.64 -14.37
CA ARG A 720 -9.46 -4.20 -15.34
C ARG A 720 -10.15 -5.42 -15.94
N VAL A 721 -11.47 -5.40 -15.96
CA VAL A 721 -12.29 -6.42 -16.60
C VAL A 721 -12.97 -5.81 -17.81
N GLU A 722 -12.76 -6.44 -18.95
CA GLU A 722 -13.39 -6.06 -20.22
C GLU A 722 -14.74 -6.77 -20.35
N GLY A 723 -15.77 -6.05 -20.80
CA GLY A 723 -17.13 -6.57 -20.93
C GLY A 723 -18.14 -5.48 -21.31
N ASP A 724 -19.44 -5.78 -21.26
CA ASP A 724 -20.53 -4.83 -21.56
C ASP A 724 -20.48 -3.58 -20.65
N ARG A 725 -19.93 -3.75 -19.44
CA ARG A 725 -19.56 -2.66 -18.54
C ARG A 725 -18.10 -2.81 -18.15
N GLU A 726 -17.24 -2.01 -18.77
CA GLU A 726 -15.83 -1.95 -18.37
C GLU A 726 -15.73 -1.44 -16.91
N LEU A 727 -14.97 -2.17 -16.10
CA LEU A 727 -14.75 -1.82 -14.70
C LEU A 727 -13.34 -2.20 -14.24
N ILE A 728 -12.89 -1.55 -13.18
CA ILE A 728 -11.60 -1.83 -12.56
C ILE A 728 -11.88 -2.26 -11.12
N PHE A 729 -11.55 -3.50 -10.80
CA PHE A 729 -11.47 -3.95 -9.42
C PHE A 729 -10.20 -3.37 -8.79
N GLY A 730 -10.37 -2.44 -7.86
CA GLY A 730 -9.30 -2.05 -6.94
C GLY A 730 -9.26 -2.95 -5.71
N ASP A 731 -8.21 -2.79 -4.93
CA ASP A 731 -7.91 -3.45 -3.66
C ASP A 731 -7.78 -4.98 -3.77
N VAL A 732 -7.30 -5.47 -4.92
CA VAL A 732 -7.12 -6.91 -5.15
C VAL A 732 -5.78 -7.36 -4.58
N ILE A 733 -5.80 -8.22 -3.56
CA ILE A 733 -4.57 -8.71 -2.91
C ILE A 733 -3.94 -9.85 -3.71
N VAL A 734 -2.65 -9.76 -4.00
CA VAL A 734 -1.87 -10.84 -4.61
C VAL A 734 -1.41 -11.79 -3.52
N ARG A 735 -1.58 -13.09 -3.74
CA ARG A 735 -1.08 -14.15 -2.88
C ARG A 735 -0.18 -15.06 -3.69
N VAL A 736 1.07 -15.19 -3.29
CA VAL A 736 2.06 -16.00 -3.98
C VAL A 736 2.35 -17.25 -3.17
N HIS A 737 2.13 -18.41 -3.78
CA HIS A 737 2.47 -19.70 -3.17
C HIS A 737 2.81 -20.73 -4.25
N PRO A 738 3.80 -21.62 -4.05
CA PRO A 738 4.19 -22.62 -5.06
C PRO A 738 3.05 -23.51 -5.56
N ASN A 739 2.03 -23.74 -4.72
CA ASN A 739 0.87 -24.57 -5.05
C ASN A 739 -0.32 -23.79 -5.61
N PHE A 740 -0.19 -22.49 -5.86
CA PHE A 740 -1.26 -21.71 -6.45
C PHE A 740 -1.24 -21.77 -7.97
N ARG A 741 -2.45 -21.79 -8.54
CA ARG A 741 -2.68 -21.58 -9.96
C ARG A 741 -3.22 -20.16 -10.16
N LEU A 742 -2.75 -19.49 -11.21
CA LEU A 742 -3.19 -18.14 -11.55
C LEU A 742 -4.72 -18.05 -11.67
N GLU A 743 -5.36 -17.38 -10.71
CA GLU A 743 -6.79 -17.11 -10.72
C GLU A 743 -7.13 -15.99 -9.73
N MET A 744 -7.94 -15.04 -10.17
CA MET A 744 -8.53 -14.01 -9.33
C MET A 744 -9.85 -14.51 -8.76
N HIS A 745 -10.02 -14.39 -7.46
CA HIS A 745 -11.25 -14.71 -6.74
C HIS A 745 -11.96 -13.42 -6.34
N VAL A 746 -13.25 -13.35 -6.67
CA VAL A 746 -14.19 -12.30 -6.22
C VAL A 746 -15.40 -12.95 -5.56
N ASP A 747 -16.08 -12.23 -4.67
CA ASP A 747 -17.30 -12.75 -4.08
C ASP A 747 -18.49 -12.73 -5.06
N THR A 748 -19.59 -13.38 -4.69
CA THR A 748 -20.76 -13.53 -5.56
C THR A 748 -21.46 -12.19 -5.86
N ASP A 749 -21.55 -11.27 -4.90
CA ASP A 749 -22.16 -9.96 -5.11
C ASP A 749 -21.26 -9.10 -6.01
N GLU A 750 -19.94 -9.16 -5.81
CA GLU A 750 -18.94 -8.52 -6.68
C GLU A 750 -19.04 -9.03 -8.12
N GLY A 751 -19.10 -10.35 -8.31
CA GLY A 751 -19.24 -10.98 -9.61
C GLY A 751 -20.53 -10.58 -10.33
N ASN A 752 -21.65 -10.53 -9.59
CA ASN A 752 -22.94 -10.09 -10.14
C ASN A 752 -22.95 -8.61 -10.50
N ALA A 753 -22.40 -7.75 -9.64
CA ALA A 753 -22.31 -6.31 -9.90
C ALA A 753 -21.43 -5.99 -11.12
N ALA A 754 -20.41 -6.81 -11.34
CA ALA A 754 -19.52 -6.77 -12.50
C ALA A 754 -20.03 -7.55 -13.72
N GLN A 755 -21.16 -8.26 -13.60
CA GLN A 755 -21.74 -9.11 -14.65
C GLN A 755 -20.74 -10.14 -15.21
N LEU A 756 -19.96 -10.77 -14.33
CA LEU A 756 -18.94 -11.74 -14.72
C LEU A 756 -19.55 -13.06 -15.23
N GLY A 757 -19.12 -13.48 -16.41
CA GLY A 757 -19.48 -14.79 -16.98
C GLY A 757 -18.55 -15.93 -16.53
N PRO A 758 -18.86 -17.19 -16.91
CA PRO A 758 -18.12 -18.40 -16.49
C PRO A 758 -16.65 -18.48 -16.94
N ASN A 759 -16.22 -17.59 -17.84
CA ASN A 759 -14.85 -17.50 -18.37
C ASN A 759 -14.35 -16.05 -18.31
N ALA A 760 -14.79 -15.30 -17.31
CA ALA A 760 -14.35 -13.93 -17.12
C ALA A 760 -12.82 -13.88 -16.98
N ILE A 761 -12.21 -12.91 -17.65
CA ILE A 761 -10.79 -12.65 -17.56
C ILE A 761 -10.57 -11.18 -17.22
N GLY A 762 -9.55 -10.93 -16.41
CA GLY A 762 -9.09 -9.60 -16.08
C GLY A 762 -7.69 -9.36 -16.60
N TYR A 763 -7.29 -8.10 -16.61
CA TYR A 763 -5.95 -7.66 -16.95
C TYR A 763 -5.43 -6.76 -15.84
N LEU A 764 -4.17 -6.93 -15.46
CA LEU A 764 -3.55 -5.98 -14.54
C LEU A 764 -3.55 -4.58 -15.15
N GLU A 765 -4.15 -3.66 -14.40
CA GLU A 765 -4.24 -2.25 -14.76
C GLU A 765 -3.10 -1.44 -14.14
N GLY A 766 -2.67 -1.84 -12.93
CA GLY A 766 -1.54 -1.25 -12.22
C GLY A 766 -1.43 -1.72 -10.77
N ILE A 767 -0.36 -1.31 -10.10
CA ILE A 767 -0.11 -1.61 -8.68
C ILE A 767 -0.65 -0.46 -7.82
N GLN A 768 -1.46 -0.76 -6.80
CA GLN A 768 -1.88 0.22 -5.79
C GLN A 768 -0.92 0.23 -4.60
N ARG A 769 -0.41 -0.93 -4.18
CA ARG A 769 0.53 -1.01 -3.05
C ARG A 769 1.43 -2.22 -3.23
N ARG A 770 2.73 -2.07 -2.96
CA ARG A 770 3.61 -3.24 -2.83
C ARG A 770 3.39 -3.94 -1.49
N GLY A 771 3.45 -5.26 -1.48
CA GLY A 771 3.50 -6.06 -0.26
C GLY A 771 4.75 -5.71 0.54
N ALA A 772 4.61 -5.67 1.86
CA ALA A 772 5.77 -5.69 2.74
C ALA A 772 6.39 -7.10 2.68
N ASN A 773 7.71 -7.18 2.52
CA ASN A 773 8.43 -8.44 2.75
C ASN A 773 8.29 -8.73 4.26
N GLU A 774 7.55 -9.78 4.61
CA GLU A 774 7.48 -10.27 6.00
C GLU A 774 8.74 -11.00 6.42
#